data_AF-A0A8H2ZWG1-F1
#
_entry.id   AF-A0A8H2ZWG1-F1
#
_cell.length_a   1.000
_cell.length_b   1.000
_cell.length_c   1.000
_cell.angle_alpha   90.00
_cell.angle_beta   90.00
_cell.angle_gamma   90.00
#
_symmetry.space_group_name_H-M   'P 1'
#
loop_
_entity.id
_entity.type
_entity.pdbx_description
1 polymer ?
#
loop_
_entity_poly.entity_id
_entity_poly.type
_entity_poly.pdbx_seq_one_letter_code
_entity_poly.pdbx_strand_id
1 'polypeptide(L)'
;MMSATSGKEDAATVAAVEKLNDEGNVLYKSGKLLEAVIKYQEAMAADDNAGLCTLKPCRNMTATYFELGRYTSCRDMTEQVIEIIKENMPEDKLILAKLAQRVQRSIEHIPQVSEQEKLKRRLKISASLPRYRASLYTTVHYFTVGHDIAESLFNVLLQDFPRRDDKTMSFFLGGIGDARHLYATMIDLHASEKKGIAPPRKYHFVANDINKCALTRDLIIWKLLDELSTLAHDSNQGLLALATMFFIYESYLMPKYIHGNLRTMMENILVTLEKGDSPLPWVSLHAHDIPKYIEVLKSWIGEDFQNFTALEVMHGIRIALSQRALFHDRNCKKEKQLYTRYGFLRPPEKILSSFEPSLLELLQTPSKPSVLRGYIQENWKFNPTMMDLDWYKDLKRRGRPNEFDFGNDPFDALNHFESFYKGQKPSSLFDYIVPLFKGAADAIKKMKQRLHVEVLCGDVIEIAEWLRFNMSPTRVPRSEKLPTEFDVIHLSSIPDYIGGHLSTFLYITPIMKFAPSSILQSNCLRNAGSWDSIESFLADYQCITDKEMLRQLTGVSVINEPLKDRIFPLIGYNWYTPALPIFHDDWSVMLPRNDFQKWFYALFFRLSLPYNINILDVSKIIFSPLNLTILFRLMDQLRSLHYPSHWMSEILLNIIENKVVTDCRPPRISPNSVSALKQPHKTRGLCTIPFSHEMATLTRLFMPLLPFALTSSVIPAQSDIFRYTFSLPSFVADQEWPTNLILVFWSHTYFEAFGDFGYHSFAVNIRPFLDPTWGDEMDSKFKGSKFDAFRNNGLIVWSTVEWDIEAREARAWMPSALVDKMIKEVDWACGLFRTDTWERCWEFPGMVFDVRKGEAWKDDITSAADQQVVDFAKQVLDLES
;
A
#
# COMPACT_ATOMS: atom_id res chain seq x y z
N MET A 1 -53.99 0.09 -60.65
CA MET A 1 -54.40 -0.11 -59.24
C MET A 1 -53.34 -0.93 -58.52
N MET A 2 -52.32 -0.26 -57.99
CA MET A 2 -51.56 -0.74 -56.82
C MET A 2 -51.36 0.51 -55.97
N SER A 3 -51.94 0.43 -54.78
CA SER A 3 -52.26 1.53 -53.88
C SER A 3 -51.01 2.03 -53.16
N ALA A 4 -50.71 3.32 -53.31
CA ALA A 4 -49.88 4.06 -52.37
C ALA A 4 -50.66 4.24 -51.05
N THR A 5 -50.48 3.31 -50.12
CA THR A 5 -50.83 3.52 -48.72
C THR A 5 -49.65 4.17 -48.02
N SER A 6 -49.66 5.49 -47.92
CA SER A 6 -48.98 6.20 -46.84
C SER A 6 -49.54 5.65 -45.53
N GLY A 7 -48.77 4.83 -44.82
CA GLY A 7 -49.17 4.26 -43.54
C GLY A 7 -49.48 5.39 -42.55
N LYS A 8 -50.77 5.62 -42.28
CA LYS A 8 -51.15 6.31 -41.05
C LYS A 8 -50.82 5.33 -39.93
N GLU A 9 -49.90 5.71 -39.05
CA GLU A 9 -49.66 4.96 -37.82
C GLU A 9 -51.00 4.72 -37.12
N ASP A 10 -51.27 3.48 -36.77
CA ASP A 10 -52.50 3.12 -36.06
C ASP A 10 -52.53 3.83 -34.71
N ALA A 11 -53.60 4.57 -34.43
CA ALA A 11 -53.69 5.41 -33.24
C ALA A 11 -53.62 4.59 -31.94
N ALA A 12 -54.06 3.33 -31.95
CA ALA A 12 -53.93 2.43 -30.81
C ALA A 12 -52.47 2.01 -30.59
N THR A 13 -51.74 1.72 -31.66
CA THR A 13 -50.30 1.45 -31.65
C THR A 13 -49.52 2.65 -31.09
N VAL A 14 -49.76 3.87 -31.60
CA VAL A 14 -49.11 5.10 -31.10
C VAL A 14 -49.36 5.31 -29.60
N ALA A 15 -50.62 5.15 -29.16
CA ALA A 15 -50.97 5.30 -27.74
C ALA A 15 -50.30 4.23 -26.84
N ALA A 16 -50.13 3.00 -27.34
CA ALA A 16 -49.43 1.94 -26.61
C ALA A 16 -47.93 2.25 -26.46
N VAL A 17 -47.27 2.69 -27.54
CA VAL A 17 -45.87 3.12 -27.55
C VAL A 17 -45.66 4.28 -26.58
N GLU A 18 -46.53 5.31 -26.62
CA GLU A 18 -46.43 6.47 -25.73
C GLU A 18 -46.57 6.10 -24.26
N LYS A 19 -47.55 5.25 -23.92
CA LYS A 19 -47.75 4.77 -22.55
C LYS A 19 -46.51 4.06 -22.00
N LEU A 20 -45.97 3.11 -22.75
CA LEU A 20 -44.78 2.34 -22.34
C LEU A 20 -43.53 3.24 -22.24
N ASN A 21 -43.38 4.19 -23.16
CA ASN A 21 -42.32 5.19 -23.08
C ASN A 21 -42.43 6.08 -21.84
N ASP A 22 -43.65 6.47 -21.45
CA ASP A 22 -43.88 7.29 -20.26
C ASP A 22 -43.65 6.51 -18.96
N GLU A 23 -44.03 5.22 -18.91
CA GLU A 23 -43.62 4.30 -17.85
C GLU A 23 -42.08 4.21 -17.76
N GLY A 24 -41.39 4.09 -18.89
CA GLY A 24 -39.93 4.14 -18.97
C GLY A 24 -39.33 5.45 -18.45
N ASN A 25 -39.93 6.60 -18.78
CA ASN A 25 -39.48 7.92 -18.29
C ASN A 25 -39.61 8.06 -16.77
N VAL A 26 -40.67 7.49 -16.17
CA VAL A 26 -40.85 7.46 -14.71
C VAL A 26 -39.75 6.63 -14.05
N LEU A 27 -39.43 5.47 -14.62
CA LEU A 27 -38.35 4.60 -14.12
C LEU A 27 -36.99 5.28 -14.27
N TYR A 28 -36.72 5.91 -15.42
CA TYR A 28 -35.50 6.69 -15.64
C TYR A 28 -35.33 7.80 -14.60
N LYS A 29 -36.38 8.60 -14.35
CA LYS A 29 -36.35 9.69 -13.36
C LYS A 29 -36.21 9.20 -11.92
N SER A 30 -36.62 7.97 -11.62
CA SER A 30 -36.45 7.34 -10.31
C SER A 30 -35.12 6.58 -10.17
N GLY A 31 -34.24 6.63 -11.18
CA GLY A 31 -32.93 5.97 -11.16
C GLY A 31 -32.97 4.47 -11.49
N LYS A 32 -34.14 3.92 -11.81
CA LYS A 32 -34.33 2.52 -12.20
C LYS A 32 -34.03 2.31 -13.68
N LEU A 33 -32.78 2.58 -14.06
CA LEU A 33 -32.37 2.70 -15.46
C LEU A 33 -32.57 1.41 -16.26
N LEU A 34 -32.40 0.23 -15.65
CA LEU A 34 -32.58 -1.05 -16.35
C LEU A 34 -34.05 -1.40 -16.58
N GLU A 35 -34.90 -1.17 -15.57
CA GLU A 35 -36.35 -1.26 -15.74
C GLU A 35 -36.82 -0.29 -16.82
N ALA A 36 -36.21 0.90 -16.89
CA ALA A 36 -36.47 1.87 -17.97
C ALA A 36 -36.05 1.33 -19.35
N VAL A 37 -34.86 0.70 -19.48
CA VAL A 37 -34.44 0.04 -20.73
C VAL A 37 -35.46 -1.00 -21.18
N ILE A 38 -35.90 -1.87 -20.27
CA ILE A 38 -36.91 -2.90 -20.57
C ILE A 38 -38.18 -2.24 -21.10
N LYS A 39 -38.65 -1.16 -20.44
CA LYS A 39 -39.84 -0.43 -20.88
C LYS A 39 -39.69 0.26 -22.23
N TYR A 40 -38.52 0.81 -22.54
CA TYR A 40 -38.28 1.38 -23.86
C TYR A 40 -38.21 0.29 -24.95
N GLN A 41 -37.67 -0.89 -24.64
CA GLN A 41 -37.70 -2.04 -25.55
C GLN A 41 -39.13 -2.54 -25.77
N GLU A 42 -39.95 -2.65 -24.73
CA GLU A 42 -41.39 -2.95 -24.84
C GLU A 42 -42.10 -1.91 -25.70
N ALA A 43 -41.80 -0.62 -25.53
CA ALA A 43 -42.37 0.45 -26.34
C ALA A 43 -41.98 0.33 -27.83
N MET A 44 -40.73 -0.05 -28.12
CA MET A 44 -40.29 -0.27 -29.50
C MET A 44 -40.92 -1.53 -30.12
N ALA A 45 -41.10 -2.58 -29.32
CA ALA A 45 -41.73 -3.83 -29.77
C ALA A 45 -43.25 -3.74 -29.94
N ALA A 46 -43.88 -2.70 -29.41
CA ALA A 46 -45.32 -2.47 -29.56
C ALA A 46 -45.73 -2.02 -30.97
N ASP A 47 -44.78 -1.67 -31.83
CA ASP A 47 -44.99 -1.35 -33.24
C ASP A 47 -44.16 -2.26 -34.16
N ASP A 48 -44.83 -3.24 -34.76
CA ASP A 48 -44.21 -4.24 -35.65
C ASP A 48 -43.55 -3.63 -36.90
N ASN A 49 -43.90 -2.40 -37.27
CA ASN A 49 -43.37 -1.72 -38.46
C ASN A 49 -42.22 -0.75 -38.15
N ALA A 50 -41.85 -0.58 -36.88
CA ALA A 50 -40.85 0.39 -36.43
C ALA A 50 -41.08 1.81 -37.02
N GLY A 51 -42.32 2.30 -36.93
CA GLY A 51 -42.74 3.63 -37.36
C GLY A 51 -42.09 4.77 -36.59
N LEU A 52 -42.34 6.01 -37.02
CA LEU A 52 -41.77 7.23 -36.44
C LEU A 52 -42.16 7.40 -34.95
N CYS A 53 -43.28 6.85 -34.51
CA CYS A 53 -43.67 6.83 -33.09
C CYS A 53 -42.64 6.13 -32.18
N THR A 54 -41.86 5.17 -32.71
CA THR A 54 -40.80 4.47 -31.95
C THR A 54 -39.51 5.29 -31.78
N LEU A 55 -39.38 6.43 -32.47
CA LEU A 55 -38.19 7.28 -32.41
C LEU A 55 -37.99 7.91 -31.02
N LYS A 56 -39.08 8.24 -30.32
CA LYS A 56 -39.06 8.79 -28.97
C LYS A 56 -38.47 7.79 -27.95
N PRO A 57 -38.98 6.54 -27.83
CA PRO A 57 -38.36 5.54 -26.98
C PRO A 57 -36.93 5.20 -27.40
N CYS A 58 -36.60 5.19 -28.70
CA CYS A 58 -35.21 5.01 -29.16
C CYS A 58 -34.27 6.08 -28.59
N ARG A 59 -34.65 7.36 -28.70
CA ARG A 59 -33.87 8.49 -28.16
C ARG A 59 -33.73 8.43 -26.65
N ASN A 60 -34.78 8.03 -25.94
CA ASN A 60 -34.74 7.84 -24.49
C ASN A 60 -33.86 6.64 -24.08
N MET A 61 -33.88 5.55 -24.85
CA MET A 61 -33.00 4.41 -24.64
C MET A 61 -31.53 4.76 -24.84
N THR A 62 -31.19 5.55 -25.87
CA THR A 62 -29.80 6.03 -26.04
C THR A 62 -29.31 6.87 -24.85
N ALA A 63 -30.17 7.72 -24.28
CA ALA A 63 -29.83 8.48 -23.06
C ALA A 63 -29.62 7.54 -21.87
N THR A 64 -30.46 6.51 -21.75
CA THR A 64 -30.36 5.51 -20.67
C THR A 64 -29.09 4.67 -20.80
N TYR A 65 -28.68 4.28 -22.01
CA TYR A 65 -27.40 3.61 -22.22
C TYR A 65 -26.20 4.49 -21.83
N PHE A 66 -26.28 5.80 -22.05
CA PHE A 66 -25.23 6.72 -21.61
C PHE A 66 -25.12 6.75 -20.07
N GLU A 67 -26.24 6.94 -19.38
CA GLU A 67 -26.28 6.95 -17.91
C GLU A 67 -25.81 5.60 -17.33
N LEU A 68 -26.14 4.50 -18.00
CA LEU A 68 -25.67 3.14 -17.65
C LEU A 68 -24.17 2.90 -17.92
N GLY A 69 -23.45 3.87 -18.48
CA GLY A 69 -22.06 3.68 -18.88
C GLY A 69 -21.86 2.72 -20.06
N ARG A 70 -22.93 2.35 -20.78
CA ARG A 70 -22.90 1.51 -21.98
C ARG A 70 -22.61 2.37 -23.21
N TYR A 71 -21.44 3.00 -23.23
CA TYR A 71 -21.10 4.04 -24.21
C TYR A 71 -21.06 3.54 -25.65
N THR A 72 -20.60 2.31 -25.90
CA THR A 72 -20.60 1.71 -27.25
C THR A 72 -22.03 1.54 -27.76
N SER A 73 -22.91 0.92 -26.96
CA SER A 73 -24.33 0.77 -27.30
C SER A 73 -25.04 2.11 -27.46
N CYS A 74 -24.68 3.10 -26.62
CA CYS A 74 -25.18 4.46 -26.74
C CYS A 74 -24.77 5.09 -28.08
N ARG A 75 -23.49 5.06 -28.43
CA ARG A 75 -22.96 5.61 -29.68
C ARG A 75 -23.65 4.99 -30.90
N ASP A 76 -23.59 3.67 -31.02
CA ASP A 76 -24.04 2.95 -32.21
C ASP A 76 -25.54 3.16 -32.45
N MET A 77 -26.34 3.10 -31.38
CA MET A 77 -27.78 3.36 -31.47
C MET A 77 -28.08 4.84 -31.76
N THR A 78 -27.31 5.78 -31.17
CA THR A 78 -27.50 7.21 -31.42
C THR A 78 -27.19 7.57 -32.88
N GLU A 79 -26.16 6.96 -33.48
CA GLU A 79 -25.82 7.13 -34.90
C GLU A 79 -26.94 6.63 -35.80
N GLN A 80 -27.53 5.45 -35.53
CA GLN A 80 -28.70 4.95 -36.25
C GLN A 80 -29.89 5.91 -36.16
N VAL A 81 -30.18 6.42 -34.95
CA VAL A 81 -31.26 7.39 -34.71
C VAL A 81 -31.02 8.71 -35.47
N ILE A 82 -29.76 9.16 -35.57
CA ILE A 82 -29.40 10.36 -36.34
C ILE A 82 -29.72 10.18 -37.82
N GLU A 83 -29.39 9.04 -38.42
CA GLU A 83 -29.66 8.78 -39.84
C GLU A 83 -31.17 8.75 -40.12
N ILE A 84 -31.95 8.08 -39.25
CA ILE A 84 -33.43 8.06 -39.36
C ILE A 84 -34.02 9.49 -39.30
N ILE A 85 -33.51 10.35 -38.41
CA ILE A 85 -33.97 11.74 -38.30
C ILE A 85 -33.58 12.55 -39.53
N LYS A 86 -32.36 12.39 -40.06
CA LYS A 86 -31.95 13.10 -41.28
C LYS A 86 -32.82 12.73 -42.49
N GLU A 87 -33.24 11.47 -42.57
CA GLU A 87 -34.07 10.98 -43.68
C GLU A 87 -35.53 11.45 -43.57
N ASN A 88 -36.08 11.51 -42.35
CA ASN A 88 -37.52 11.70 -42.14
C ASN A 88 -37.91 13.08 -41.57
N MET A 89 -37.01 13.75 -40.86
CA MET A 89 -37.25 15.01 -40.12
C MET A 89 -35.99 15.93 -40.12
N PRO A 90 -35.38 16.26 -41.28
CA PRO A 90 -34.10 16.98 -41.36
C PRO A 90 -34.11 18.40 -40.77
N GLU A 91 -35.28 19.02 -40.63
CA GLU A 91 -35.47 20.36 -40.05
C GLU A 91 -35.18 20.42 -38.54
N ASP A 92 -35.17 19.29 -37.83
CA ASP A 92 -34.98 19.18 -36.38
C ASP A 92 -33.51 19.30 -35.94
N LYS A 93 -32.86 20.38 -36.38
CA LYS A 93 -31.43 20.68 -36.13
C LYS A 93 -31.03 20.65 -34.65
N LEU A 94 -31.93 21.06 -33.75
CA LEU A 94 -31.66 21.04 -32.31
C LEU A 94 -31.55 19.62 -31.75
N ILE A 95 -32.38 18.70 -32.25
CA ILE A 95 -32.34 17.29 -31.84
C ILE A 95 -31.08 16.63 -32.38
N LEU A 96 -30.77 16.85 -33.66
CA LEU A 96 -29.54 16.39 -34.29
C LEU A 96 -28.29 16.86 -33.54
N ALA A 97 -28.24 18.13 -33.14
CA ALA A 97 -27.13 18.66 -32.35
C ALA A 97 -26.99 17.97 -30.98
N LYS A 98 -28.11 17.73 -30.27
CA LYS A 98 -28.10 17.00 -28.98
C LYS A 98 -27.63 15.55 -29.13
N LEU A 99 -28.06 14.86 -30.19
CA LEU A 99 -27.64 13.49 -30.46
C LEU A 99 -26.17 13.43 -30.87
N ALA A 100 -25.70 14.35 -31.72
CA ALA A 100 -24.28 14.45 -32.07
C ALA A 100 -23.41 14.71 -30.83
N GLN A 101 -23.86 15.56 -29.90
CA GLN A 101 -23.17 15.76 -28.62
C GLN A 101 -23.13 14.47 -27.79
N ARG A 102 -24.19 13.66 -27.78
CA ARG A 102 -24.22 12.36 -27.08
C ARG A 102 -23.27 11.35 -27.70
N VAL A 103 -23.17 11.30 -29.04
CA VAL A 103 -22.16 10.48 -29.75
C VAL A 103 -20.76 10.90 -29.32
N GLN A 104 -20.45 12.20 -29.40
CA GLN A 104 -19.14 12.73 -29.03
C GLN A 104 -18.78 12.41 -27.57
N ARG A 105 -19.70 12.66 -26.63
CA ARG A 105 -19.51 12.29 -25.23
C ARG A 105 -19.34 10.78 -25.06
N SER A 106 -20.05 9.94 -25.81
CA SER A 106 -19.87 8.49 -25.71
C SER A 106 -18.47 8.08 -26.16
N ILE A 107 -17.96 8.67 -27.25
CA ILE A 107 -16.59 8.42 -27.75
C ILE A 107 -15.53 8.80 -26.69
N GLU A 108 -15.69 9.95 -26.03
CA GLU A 108 -14.80 10.40 -24.95
C GLU A 108 -14.74 9.41 -23.77
N HIS A 109 -15.79 8.63 -23.52
CA HIS A 109 -15.85 7.69 -22.40
C HIS A 109 -15.61 6.23 -22.81
N ILE A 110 -15.26 6.00 -24.08
CA ILE A 110 -14.78 4.70 -24.57
C ILE A 110 -13.24 4.72 -24.51
N PRO A 111 -12.58 3.77 -23.81
CA PRO A 111 -11.12 3.67 -23.82
C PRO A 111 -10.59 3.51 -25.25
N GLN A 112 -9.69 4.40 -25.67
CA GLN A 112 -9.13 4.43 -27.03
C GLN A 112 -7.73 3.81 -27.13
N VAL A 113 -7.12 3.46 -25.99
CA VAL A 113 -5.70 3.08 -25.89
C VAL A 113 -5.56 1.56 -25.81
N SER A 114 -4.59 1.01 -26.55
CA SER A 114 -4.29 -0.42 -26.53
C SER A 114 -3.70 -0.89 -25.19
N GLU A 115 -3.83 -2.17 -24.87
CA GLU A 115 -3.23 -2.72 -23.64
C GLU A 115 -1.71 -2.56 -23.62
N GLN A 116 -1.03 -2.68 -24.76
CA GLN A 116 0.42 -2.48 -24.85
C GLN A 116 0.83 -1.04 -24.48
N GLU A 117 0.08 -0.04 -24.94
CA GLU A 117 0.32 1.36 -24.60
C GLU A 117 0.03 1.64 -23.12
N LYS A 118 -1.04 1.06 -22.57
CA LYS A 118 -1.32 1.12 -21.13
C LYS A 118 -0.16 0.55 -20.32
N LEU A 119 0.36 -0.61 -20.71
CA LEU A 119 1.49 -1.25 -20.05
C LEU A 119 2.75 -0.39 -20.08
N LYS A 120 3.12 0.17 -21.25
CA LYS A 120 4.23 1.13 -21.38
C LYS A 120 4.02 2.33 -20.46
N ARG A 121 2.80 2.87 -20.40
CA ARG A 121 2.47 4.01 -19.55
C ARG A 121 2.58 3.68 -18.06
N ARG A 122 2.12 2.50 -17.63
CA ARG A 122 2.25 2.03 -16.24
C ARG A 122 3.71 1.97 -15.81
N LEU A 123 4.58 1.40 -16.65
CA LEU A 123 6.02 1.36 -16.37
C LEU A 123 6.61 2.76 -16.26
N LYS A 124 6.33 3.65 -17.23
CA LYS A 124 6.85 5.01 -17.21
C LYS A 124 6.41 5.76 -15.94
N ILE A 125 5.15 5.62 -15.54
CA ILE A 125 4.65 6.18 -14.28
C ILE A 125 5.36 5.58 -13.07
N SER A 126 5.51 4.26 -13.02
CA SER A 126 6.18 3.59 -11.89
C SER A 126 7.65 3.98 -11.76
N ALA A 127 8.33 4.27 -12.87
CA ALA A 127 9.73 4.69 -12.89
C ALA A 127 9.92 6.18 -12.57
N SER A 128 8.96 7.03 -12.97
CA SER A 128 9.15 8.49 -13.00
C SER A 128 8.29 9.29 -12.02
N LEU A 129 7.30 8.67 -11.36
CA LEU A 129 6.46 9.34 -10.37
C LEU A 129 6.55 8.63 -9.02
N PRO A 130 6.82 9.37 -7.93
CA PRO A 130 6.82 8.77 -6.60
C PRO A 130 5.41 8.33 -6.22
N ARG A 131 5.29 7.14 -5.63
CA ARG A 131 4.02 6.59 -5.15
C ARG A 131 3.58 7.22 -3.83
N TYR A 132 4.55 7.44 -2.95
CA TYR A 132 4.36 8.08 -1.65
C TYR A 132 4.86 9.53 -1.71
N ARG A 133 4.43 10.34 -0.76
CA ARG A 133 5.04 11.63 -0.47
C ARG A 133 6.50 11.43 -0.10
N ALA A 134 7.34 12.38 -0.49
CA ALA A 134 8.70 12.44 0.01
C ALA A 134 8.72 12.44 1.55
N SER A 135 9.75 11.83 2.12
CA SER A 135 9.94 11.72 3.58
C SER A 135 11.33 12.20 3.97
N LEU A 136 11.52 12.61 5.24
CA LEU A 136 12.86 12.79 5.80
C LEU A 136 13.49 11.46 6.26
N TYR A 137 12.71 10.39 6.31
CA TYR A 137 13.23 9.05 6.53
C TYR A 137 13.79 8.47 5.24
N THR A 138 15.06 8.13 5.27
CA THR A 138 15.74 7.37 4.21
C THR A 138 15.72 5.87 4.49
N THR A 139 15.19 5.46 5.65
CA THR A 139 15.19 4.09 6.15
C THR A 139 13.79 3.70 6.61
N VAL A 140 13.46 2.42 6.48
CA VAL A 140 12.19 1.87 6.94
C VAL A 140 12.35 1.49 8.41
N HIS A 141 11.34 1.79 9.25
CA HIS A 141 11.34 1.28 10.61
C HIS A 141 11.29 -0.24 10.60
N TYR A 142 12.20 -0.85 11.35
CA TYR A 142 12.36 -2.29 11.38
C TYR A 142 12.54 -2.77 12.81
N PHE A 143 11.85 -3.86 13.12
CA PHE A 143 12.04 -4.62 14.34
C PHE A 143 12.72 -5.94 13.96
N THR A 144 13.86 -6.22 14.59
CA THR A 144 14.67 -7.41 14.28
C THR A 144 14.04 -8.72 14.75
N VAL A 145 13.04 -8.65 15.63
CA VAL A 145 12.30 -9.81 16.14
C VAL A 145 10.82 -9.45 16.08
N GLY A 146 10.01 -10.35 15.52
CA GLY A 146 8.56 -10.14 15.48
C GLY A 146 7.94 -10.11 16.89
N HIS A 147 6.82 -9.42 16.99
CA HIS A 147 6.04 -9.30 18.23
C HIS A 147 4.68 -10.02 18.16
N ASP A 148 4.41 -10.73 17.06
CA ASP A 148 3.11 -11.37 16.81
C ASP A 148 3.02 -12.76 17.41
N ILE A 149 1.82 -13.22 17.74
CA ILE A 149 1.61 -14.64 18.04
C ILE A 149 1.83 -15.42 16.74
N ALA A 150 2.62 -16.50 16.79
CA ALA A 150 2.86 -17.34 15.64
C ALA A 150 1.60 -18.13 15.27
N GLU A 151 0.95 -17.72 14.18
CA GLU A 151 -0.32 -18.27 13.72
C GLU A 151 -0.20 -18.91 12.33
N SER A 152 -0.89 -20.03 12.14
CA SER A 152 -1.03 -20.69 10.85
C SER A 152 -1.95 -19.90 9.94
N LEU A 153 -1.53 -19.68 8.69
CA LEU A 153 -2.37 -19.08 7.65
C LEU A 153 -3.27 -20.13 6.96
N PHE A 154 -3.15 -21.40 7.34
CA PHE A 154 -4.05 -22.45 6.88
C PHE A 154 -5.35 -22.41 7.69
N ASN A 155 -6.25 -21.53 7.25
CA ASN A 155 -7.45 -21.17 8.00
C ASN A 155 -8.60 -22.22 7.91
N VAL A 156 -9.46 -22.21 8.92
CA VAL A 156 -10.77 -22.88 9.00
C VAL A 156 -11.63 -22.64 7.77
N LEU A 157 -11.63 -21.46 7.14
CA LEU A 157 -12.41 -21.24 5.90
C LEU A 157 -11.93 -22.11 4.72
N LEU A 158 -10.63 -22.43 4.65
CA LEU A 158 -10.10 -23.41 3.68
C LEU A 158 -10.42 -24.86 4.10
N GLN A 159 -10.81 -25.08 5.36
CA GLN A 159 -11.29 -26.36 5.88
C GLN A 159 -12.80 -26.53 5.63
N ASP A 160 -13.58 -25.46 5.81
CA ASP A 160 -15.04 -25.40 5.64
C ASP A 160 -15.46 -25.32 4.17
N PHE A 161 -14.67 -24.63 3.34
CA PHE A 161 -14.81 -24.61 1.88
C PHE A 161 -13.58 -25.26 1.23
N PRO A 162 -13.40 -26.58 1.42
CA PRO A 162 -12.19 -27.25 0.99
C PRO A 162 -12.14 -27.28 -0.52
N ARG A 163 -11.14 -26.62 -1.09
CA ARG A 163 -10.80 -26.73 -2.51
C ARG A 163 -10.10 -28.07 -2.74
N ARG A 164 -10.88 -29.14 -2.76
CA ARG A 164 -10.36 -30.53 -2.84
C ARG A 164 -9.68 -30.82 -4.17
N ASP A 165 -10.09 -30.13 -5.23
CA ASP A 165 -9.56 -30.33 -6.58
C ASP A 165 -8.32 -29.46 -6.88
N ASP A 166 -8.03 -28.47 -6.02
CA ASP A 166 -6.86 -27.60 -6.16
C ASP A 166 -5.58 -28.37 -5.89
N LYS A 167 -4.77 -28.54 -6.93
CA LYS A 167 -3.46 -29.21 -6.87
C LYS A 167 -2.37 -28.34 -6.22
N THR A 168 -2.58 -27.03 -6.18
CA THR A 168 -1.63 -26.04 -5.68
C THR A 168 -2.35 -25.06 -4.76
N MET A 169 -1.75 -24.77 -3.61
CA MET A 169 -2.18 -23.69 -2.72
C MET A 169 -1.07 -22.65 -2.62
N SER A 170 -1.46 -21.38 -2.67
CA SER A 170 -0.57 -20.24 -2.86
C SER A 170 -0.78 -19.18 -1.78
N PHE A 171 0.32 -18.74 -1.17
CA PHE A 171 0.36 -17.80 -0.07
C PHE A 171 1.25 -16.62 -0.42
N PHE A 172 0.84 -15.42 -0.05
CA PHE A 172 1.65 -14.21 -0.10
C PHE A 172 1.82 -13.68 1.32
N LEU A 173 3.05 -13.64 1.82
CA LEU A 173 3.39 -13.06 3.12
C LEU A 173 4.14 -11.75 2.87
N GLY A 174 3.43 -10.63 2.93
CA GLY A 174 3.99 -9.29 2.91
C GLY A 174 4.38 -8.85 4.30
N GLY A 175 5.62 -8.42 4.48
CA GLY A 175 6.17 -8.08 5.80
C GLY A 175 6.43 -9.34 6.61
N ILE A 176 7.09 -10.31 5.98
CA ILE A 176 7.32 -11.64 6.56
C ILE A 176 8.14 -11.59 7.86
N GLY A 177 8.98 -10.56 8.05
CA GLY A 177 9.74 -10.36 9.28
C GLY A 177 10.68 -11.54 9.58
N ASP A 178 10.38 -12.31 10.63
CA ASP A 178 11.16 -13.50 11.05
C ASP A 178 10.50 -14.83 10.66
N ALA A 179 9.54 -14.78 9.74
CA ALA A 179 8.87 -15.94 9.15
C ALA A 179 8.11 -16.86 10.12
N ARG A 180 7.79 -16.41 11.34
CA ARG A 180 7.02 -17.21 12.32
C ARG A 180 5.71 -17.77 11.76
N HIS A 181 4.98 -16.97 10.97
CA HIS A 181 3.73 -17.37 10.35
C HIS A 181 3.95 -18.39 9.22
N LEU A 182 5.05 -18.31 8.49
CA LEU A 182 5.44 -19.33 7.50
C LEU A 182 5.67 -20.67 8.20
N TYR A 183 6.47 -20.68 9.29
CA TYR A 183 6.76 -21.90 10.05
C TYR A 183 5.48 -22.52 10.63
N ALA A 184 4.64 -21.69 11.28
CA ALA A 184 3.35 -22.12 11.82
C ALA A 184 2.46 -22.76 10.74
N THR A 185 2.40 -22.14 9.56
CA THR A 185 1.61 -22.64 8.42
C THR A 185 2.15 -23.96 7.90
N MET A 186 3.47 -24.10 7.73
CA MET A 186 4.07 -25.35 7.26
C MET A 186 3.81 -26.51 8.23
N ILE A 187 3.89 -26.25 9.54
CA ILE A 187 3.59 -27.24 10.59
C ILE A 187 2.15 -27.70 10.49
N ASP A 188 1.20 -26.76 10.37
CA ASP A 188 -0.21 -27.07 10.34
C ASP A 188 -0.64 -27.78 9.06
N LEU A 189 -0.09 -27.40 7.90
CA LEU A 189 -0.28 -28.12 6.64
C LEU A 189 0.22 -29.56 6.74
N HIS A 190 1.42 -29.77 7.28
CA HIS A 190 1.95 -31.11 7.48
C HIS A 190 1.05 -31.93 8.43
N ALA A 191 0.63 -31.34 9.55
CA ALA A 191 -0.24 -32.00 10.52
C ALA A 191 -1.61 -32.35 9.92
N SER A 192 -2.15 -31.46 9.09
CA SER A 192 -3.44 -31.62 8.40
C SER A 192 -3.38 -32.71 7.34
N GLU A 193 -2.32 -32.78 6.53
CA GLU A 193 -2.07 -33.90 5.59
C GLU A 193 -1.97 -35.23 6.36
N LYS A 194 -1.20 -35.27 7.45
CA LYS A 194 -0.99 -36.47 8.25
C LYS A 194 -2.28 -36.99 8.89
N LYS A 195 -3.18 -36.09 9.30
CA LYS A 195 -4.48 -36.42 9.89
C LYS A 195 -5.57 -36.71 8.86
N GLY A 196 -5.30 -36.54 7.57
CA GLY A 196 -6.30 -36.69 6.50
C GLY A 196 -7.35 -35.57 6.47
N ILE A 197 -7.10 -34.44 7.14
CA ILE A 197 -7.99 -33.26 7.13
C ILE A 197 -7.90 -32.56 5.77
N ALA A 198 -6.70 -32.49 5.20
CA ALA A 198 -6.43 -31.89 3.90
C ALA A 198 -5.68 -32.89 2.99
N PRO A 199 -5.99 -32.95 1.68
CA PRO A 199 -5.21 -33.76 0.76
C PRO A 199 -3.81 -33.15 0.54
N PRO A 200 -2.80 -33.98 0.18
CA PRO A 200 -1.49 -33.47 -0.19
C PRO A 200 -1.52 -32.57 -1.43
N ARG A 201 -0.84 -31.42 -1.36
CA ARG A 201 -0.79 -30.44 -2.46
C ARG A 201 0.64 -29.99 -2.76
N LYS A 202 0.79 -29.20 -3.82
CA LYS A 202 1.91 -28.28 -3.99
C LYS A 202 1.64 -27.00 -3.21
N TYR A 203 2.64 -26.50 -2.49
CA TYR A 203 2.54 -25.28 -1.71
C TYR A 203 3.52 -24.25 -2.25
N HIS A 204 3.00 -23.08 -2.62
CA HIS A 204 3.79 -21.96 -3.08
C HIS A 204 3.65 -20.81 -2.07
N PHE A 205 4.77 -20.29 -1.58
CA PHE A 205 4.81 -19.13 -0.72
C PHE A 205 5.61 -18.02 -1.40
N VAL A 206 5.11 -16.80 -1.37
CA VAL A 206 5.90 -15.59 -1.59
C VAL A 206 6.26 -15.02 -0.23
N ALA A 207 7.55 -14.93 0.06
CA ALA A 207 8.13 -14.23 1.19
C ALA A 207 8.56 -12.84 0.74
N ASN A 208 7.76 -11.83 1.02
CA ASN A 208 8.05 -10.44 0.68
C ASN A 208 8.36 -9.62 1.91
N ASP A 209 9.45 -8.85 1.84
CA ASP A 209 9.77 -7.80 2.80
C ASP A 209 10.54 -6.69 2.11
N ILE A 210 10.37 -5.44 2.56
CA ILE A 210 11.22 -4.34 2.11
C ILE A 210 12.61 -4.43 2.76
N ASN A 211 12.73 -5.13 3.87
CA ASN A 211 13.96 -5.27 4.63
C ASN A 211 14.83 -6.43 4.12
N LYS A 212 15.96 -6.10 3.48
CA LYS A 212 16.95 -7.08 3.00
C LYS A 212 17.63 -7.87 4.13
N CYS A 213 17.81 -7.29 5.32
CA CYS A 213 18.39 -7.97 6.47
C CYS A 213 17.45 -9.07 7.01
N ALA A 214 16.15 -8.80 7.10
CA ALA A 214 15.14 -9.78 7.51
C ALA A 214 15.16 -11.03 6.62
N LEU A 215 15.06 -10.82 5.30
CA LEU A 215 15.06 -11.91 4.31
C LEU A 215 16.39 -12.68 4.30
N THR A 216 17.53 -12.00 4.50
CA THR A 216 18.84 -12.67 4.60
C THR A 216 18.93 -13.54 5.86
N ARG A 217 18.38 -13.06 6.99
CA ARG A 217 18.31 -13.84 8.23
C ARG A 217 17.40 -15.06 8.07
N ASP A 218 16.25 -14.91 7.42
CA ASP A 218 15.35 -16.02 7.11
C ASP A 218 16.05 -17.07 6.24
N LEU A 219 16.83 -16.66 5.23
CA LEU A 219 17.60 -17.59 4.38
C LEU A 219 18.59 -18.44 5.20
N ILE A 220 19.24 -17.86 6.22
CA ILE A 220 20.13 -18.57 7.14
C ILE A 220 19.34 -19.58 7.99
N ILE A 221 18.19 -19.17 8.54
CA ILE A 221 17.33 -20.05 9.34
C ILE A 221 16.79 -21.20 8.47
N TRP A 222 16.33 -20.93 7.26
CA TRP A 222 15.84 -21.96 6.33
C TRP A 222 16.92 -22.95 5.95
N LYS A 223 18.18 -22.51 5.82
CA LYS A 223 19.31 -23.40 5.60
C LYS A 223 19.54 -24.34 6.79
N LEU A 224 19.49 -23.79 8.01
CA LEU A 224 19.58 -24.58 9.25
C LEU A 224 18.40 -25.55 9.42
N LEU A 225 17.19 -25.15 9.04
CA LEU A 225 16.00 -26.01 9.06
C LEU A 225 16.10 -27.16 8.04
N ASP A 226 16.63 -26.88 6.84
CA ASP A 226 16.86 -27.90 5.81
C ASP A 226 17.87 -28.94 6.29
N GLU A 227 18.96 -28.52 6.91
CA GLU A 227 19.93 -29.43 7.54
C GLU A 227 19.27 -30.24 8.67
N LEU A 228 18.56 -29.58 9.58
CA LEU A 228 17.86 -30.22 10.69
C LEU A 228 16.85 -31.29 10.20
N SER A 229 16.21 -31.07 9.06
CA SER A 229 15.25 -32.03 8.47
C SER A 229 15.86 -33.41 8.18
N THR A 230 17.19 -33.48 8.05
CA THR A 230 17.95 -34.70 7.78
C THR A 230 18.58 -35.31 9.04
N LEU A 231 18.65 -34.55 10.13
CA LEU A 231 19.29 -34.95 11.38
C LEU A 231 18.28 -35.49 12.39
N ALA A 232 18.75 -36.32 13.33
CA ALA A 232 17.97 -36.59 14.53
C ALA A 232 18.03 -35.36 15.46
N HIS A 233 16.87 -34.88 15.91
CA HIS A 233 16.77 -33.63 16.66
C HIS A 233 17.53 -33.63 18.00
N ASP A 234 17.77 -34.81 18.59
CA ASP A 234 18.48 -35.04 19.86
C ASP A 234 19.97 -35.40 19.70
N SER A 235 20.42 -35.57 18.45
CA SER A 235 21.84 -35.71 18.12
C SER A 235 22.62 -34.45 18.48
N ASN A 236 23.93 -34.56 18.64
CA ASN A 236 24.77 -33.39 18.96
C ASN A 236 24.69 -32.32 17.85
N GLN A 237 24.67 -32.73 16.58
CA GLN A 237 24.52 -31.82 15.45
C GLN A 237 23.12 -31.19 15.39
N GLY A 238 22.07 -31.99 15.59
CA GLY A 238 20.69 -31.48 15.64
C GLY A 238 20.46 -30.47 16.76
N LEU A 239 20.99 -30.74 17.95
CA LEU A 239 20.94 -29.80 19.08
C LEU A 239 21.77 -28.54 18.84
N LEU A 240 22.92 -28.64 18.17
CA LEU A 240 23.72 -27.48 17.80
C LEU A 240 22.99 -26.60 16.77
N ALA A 241 22.33 -27.19 15.78
CA ALA A 241 21.52 -26.47 14.80
C ALA A 241 20.34 -25.75 15.48
N LEU A 242 19.63 -26.44 16.37
CA LEU A 242 18.55 -25.85 17.19
C LEU A 242 19.05 -24.71 18.09
N ALA A 243 20.19 -24.89 18.77
CA ALA A 243 20.81 -23.83 19.57
C ALA A 243 21.21 -22.63 18.70
N THR A 244 21.75 -22.87 17.52
CA THR A 244 22.13 -21.81 16.57
C THR A 244 20.90 -21.00 16.14
N MET A 245 19.82 -21.67 15.73
CA MET A 245 18.56 -21.00 15.38
C MET A 245 18.00 -20.20 16.56
N PHE A 246 17.99 -20.76 17.78
CA PHE A 246 17.54 -20.05 18.98
C PHE A 246 18.30 -18.74 19.23
N PHE A 247 19.63 -18.75 19.14
CA PHE A 247 20.44 -17.55 19.33
C PHE A 247 20.28 -16.52 18.20
N ILE A 248 20.16 -16.97 16.94
CA ILE A 248 19.82 -16.09 15.82
C ILE A 248 18.47 -15.41 16.06
N TYR A 249 17.51 -16.18 16.58
CA TYR A 249 16.11 -15.77 16.65
C TYR A 249 15.83 -14.76 17.77
N GLU A 250 16.40 -14.98 18.96
CA GLU A 250 15.98 -14.26 20.18
C GLU A 250 17.10 -13.46 20.88
N SER A 251 18.37 -13.57 20.46
CA SER A 251 19.48 -13.05 21.27
C SER A 251 20.37 -12.04 20.54
N TYR A 252 20.69 -10.93 21.23
CA TYR A 252 21.75 -10.00 20.81
C TYR A 252 23.16 -10.52 21.10
N LEU A 253 23.33 -11.46 22.05
CA LEU A 253 24.61 -12.09 22.36
C LEU A 253 24.58 -13.59 22.13
N MET A 254 25.67 -14.15 21.64
CA MET A 254 25.80 -15.59 21.44
C MET A 254 27.20 -16.10 21.82
N PRO A 255 27.32 -17.36 22.24
CA PRO A 255 28.62 -17.98 22.47
C PRO A 255 29.50 -17.99 21.22
N LYS A 256 30.83 -17.90 21.37
CA LYS A 256 31.80 -17.96 20.26
C LYS A 256 31.61 -19.16 19.32
N TYR A 257 31.27 -20.34 19.84
CA TYR A 257 31.09 -21.54 19.01
C TYR A 257 29.80 -21.46 18.16
N ILE A 258 28.71 -20.91 18.70
CA ILE A 258 27.48 -20.63 17.93
C ILE A 258 27.74 -19.56 16.88
N HIS A 259 28.47 -18.49 17.25
CA HIS A 259 28.88 -17.47 16.30
C HIS A 259 29.76 -18.04 15.17
N GLY A 260 30.65 -18.98 15.47
CA GLY A 260 31.44 -19.69 14.46
C GLY A 260 30.58 -20.52 13.51
N ASN A 261 29.56 -21.19 14.04
CA ASN A 261 28.60 -21.96 13.25
C ASN A 261 27.77 -21.05 12.33
N LEU A 262 27.24 -19.94 12.87
CA LEU A 262 26.53 -18.91 12.09
C LEU A 262 27.43 -18.35 10.96
N ARG A 263 28.69 -18.01 11.27
CA ARG A 263 29.65 -17.53 10.26
C ARG A 263 29.85 -18.53 9.13
N THR A 264 30.10 -19.79 9.47
CA THR A 264 30.26 -20.87 8.47
C THR A 264 29.02 -20.98 7.59
N MET A 265 27.83 -20.84 8.17
CA MET A 265 26.58 -20.87 7.42
C MET A 265 26.46 -19.70 6.43
N MET A 266 26.75 -18.48 6.90
CA MET A 266 26.74 -17.28 6.06
C MET A 266 27.74 -17.37 4.91
N GLU A 267 28.94 -17.86 5.16
CA GLU A 267 29.99 -18.07 4.15
C GLU A 267 29.54 -19.07 3.08
N ASN A 268 28.92 -20.19 3.48
CA ASN A 268 28.38 -21.19 2.55
C ASN A 268 27.26 -20.62 1.66
N ILE A 269 26.35 -19.84 2.25
CA ILE A 269 25.28 -19.17 1.49
C ILE A 269 25.91 -18.15 0.53
N LEU A 270 26.83 -17.31 1.01
CA LEU A 270 27.50 -16.30 0.20
C LEU A 270 28.18 -16.90 -1.02
N VAL A 271 28.96 -17.97 -0.85
CA VAL A 271 29.64 -18.67 -1.96
C VAL A 271 28.65 -19.22 -2.98
N THR A 272 27.48 -19.66 -2.54
CA THR A 272 26.43 -20.18 -3.44
C THR A 272 25.78 -19.03 -4.22
N LEU A 273 25.44 -17.94 -3.55
CA LEU A 273 24.85 -16.76 -4.19
C LEU A 273 25.81 -16.08 -5.18
N GLU A 274 27.10 -16.01 -4.87
CA GLU A 274 28.12 -15.46 -5.77
C GLU A 274 28.28 -16.27 -7.07
N LYS A 275 27.84 -17.54 -7.08
CA LYS A 275 27.78 -18.38 -8.28
C LYS A 275 26.46 -18.24 -9.06
N GLY A 276 25.49 -17.50 -8.54
CA GLY A 276 24.14 -17.40 -9.10
C GLY A 276 23.22 -18.57 -8.73
N ASP A 277 23.67 -19.47 -7.85
CA ASP A 277 22.89 -20.64 -7.43
C ASP A 277 21.97 -20.32 -6.25
N SER A 278 20.86 -21.05 -6.13
CA SER A 278 20.04 -21.02 -4.91
C SER A 278 20.64 -21.91 -3.81
N PRO A 279 20.74 -21.43 -2.55
CA PRO A 279 21.29 -22.22 -1.44
C PRO A 279 20.41 -23.38 -1.00
N LEU A 280 19.15 -23.40 -1.46
CA LEU A 280 18.13 -24.38 -1.09
C LEU A 280 17.28 -24.78 -2.31
N PRO A 281 16.99 -26.08 -2.52
CA PRO A 281 16.26 -26.54 -3.72
C PRO A 281 14.77 -26.18 -3.72
N TRP A 282 14.22 -25.78 -2.57
CA TRP A 282 12.81 -25.37 -2.42
C TRP A 282 12.66 -23.85 -2.29
N VAL A 283 13.77 -23.09 -2.43
CA VAL A 283 13.75 -21.62 -2.37
C VAL A 283 14.22 -21.04 -3.70
N SER A 284 13.56 -20.00 -4.19
CA SER A 284 14.05 -19.19 -5.30
C SER A 284 14.25 -17.75 -4.88
N LEU A 285 15.37 -17.17 -5.28
CA LEU A 285 15.68 -15.76 -5.09
C LEU A 285 15.55 -15.04 -6.42
N HIS A 286 14.94 -13.87 -6.43
CA HIS A 286 14.85 -13.08 -7.64
C HIS A 286 16.21 -12.46 -7.99
N ALA A 287 16.63 -12.53 -9.26
CA ALA A 287 17.97 -12.11 -9.70
C ALA A 287 18.33 -10.67 -9.29
N HIS A 288 17.38 -9.74 -9.40
CA HIS A 288 17.56 -8.34 -8.96
C HIS A 288 17.87 -8.19 -7.46
N ASP A 289 17.46 -9.13 -6.62
CA ASP A 289 17.63 -9.03 -5.16
C ASP A 289 18.88 -9.74 -4.64
N ILE A 290 19.46 -10.69 -5.40
CA ILE A 290 20.67 -11.43 -5.00
C ILE A 290 21.81 -10.49 -4.55
N PRO A 291 22.13 -9.38 -5.26
CA PRO A 291 23.16 -8.46 -4.81
C PRO A 291 22.90 -7.84 -3.42
N LYS A 292 21.62 -7.64 -3.05
CA LYS A 292 21.24 -7.09 -1.73
C LYS A 292 21.57 -8.10 -0.63
N TYR A 293 21.29 -9.38 -0.84
CA TYR A 293 21.62 -10.43 0.13
C TYR A 293 23.14 -10.63 0.27
N ILE A 294 23.87 -10.56 -0.85
CA ILE A 294 25.34 -10.60 -0.85
C ILE A 294 25.92 -9.42 -0.06
N GLU A 295 25.38 -8.20 -0.24
CA GLU A 295 25.80 -7.01 0.53
C GLU A 295 25.63 -7.25 2.04
N VAL A 296 24.46 -7.76 2.45
CA VAL A 296 24.16 -8.04 3.86
C VAL A 296 25.12 -9.09 4.43
N LEU A 297 25.31 -10.21 3.73
CA LEU A 297 26.20 -11.30 4.17
C LEU A 297 27.65 -10.83 4.29
N LYS A 298 28.17 -10.11 3.30
CA LYS A 298 29.53 -9.53 3.35
C LYS A 298 29.69 -8.59 4.53
N SER A 299 28.68 -7.76 4.79
CA SER A 299 28.67 -6.89 5.96
C SER A 299 28.69 -7.70 7.26
N TRP A 300 27.86 -8.73 7.42
CA TRP A 300 27.80 -9.53 8.66
C TRP A 300 29.02 -10.43 8.89
N ILE A 301 29.71 -10.86 7.83
CA ILE A 301 30.94 -11.67 7.90
C ILE A 301 32.18 -10.82 8.22
N GLY A 302 32.24 -9.59 7.71
CA GLY A 302 33.40 -8.70 7.81
C GLY A 302 33.88 -8.43 9.23
N GLU A 303 35.19 -8.23 9.41
CA GLU A 303 35.79 -7.96 10.73
C GLU A 303 35.35 -6.62 11.32
N ASP A 304 35.04 -5.64 10.46
CA ASP A 304 34.54 -4.30 10.83
C ASP A 304 33.14 -4.31 11.47
N PHE A 305 32.44 -5.46 11.44
CA PHE A 305 31.05 -5.55 11.87
C PHE A 305 30.85 -5.96 13.34
N GLN A 306 31.92 -6.08 14.13
CA GLN A 306 31.83 -6.06 15.59
C GLN A 306 31.51 -4.65 16.11
N ASN A 307 30.40 -4.05 15.63
CA ASN A 307 29.98 -2.69 15.98
C ASN A 307 29.70 -2.52 17.48
N PHE A 308 29.40 -3.62 18.17
CA PHE A 308 29.19 -3.64 19.61
C PHE A 308 30.00 -4.74 20.28
N THR A 309 30.72 -4.35 21.31
CA THR A 309 31.32 -5.27 22.29
C THR A 309 30.22 -5.93 23.12
N ALA A 310 30.51 -7.10 23.68
CA ALA A 310 29.59 -7.76 24.60
C ALA A 310 29.19 -6.85 25.79
N LEU A 311 30.11 -5.97 26.23
CA LEU A 311 29.88 -5.02 27.30
C LEU A 311 28.84 -3.95 26.94
N GLU A 312 28.91 -3.41 25.73
CA GLU A 312 27.95 -2.42 25.21
C GLU A 312 26.56 -3.02 25.08
N VAL A 313 26.46 -4.24 24.53
CA VAL A 313 25.18 -4.95 24.40
C VAL A 313 24.57 -5.22 25.78
N MET A 314 25.36 -5.72 26.75
CA MET A 314 24.91 -5.91 28.13
C MET A 314 24.37 -4.61 28.74
N HIS A 315 25.06 -3.49 28.48
CA HIS A 315 24.65 -2.19 28.98
C HIS A 315 23.34 -1.72 28.34
N GLY A 316 23.23 -1.85 27.02
CA GLY A 316 22.03 -1.52 26.24
C GLY A 316 20.81 -2.32 26.69
N ILE A 317 20.92 -3.65 26.78
CA ILE A 317 19.84 -4.53 27.27
C ILE A 317 19.41 -4.12 28.67
N ARG A 318 20.38 -3.90 29.57
CA ARG A 318 20.08 -3.51 30.95
C ARG A 318 19.30 -2.19 30.99
N ILE A 319 19.73 -1.18 30.22
CA ILE A 319 19.02 0.10 30.15
C ILE A 319 17.60 -0.12 29.62
N ALA A 320 17.46 -0.76 28.47
CA ALA A 320 16.19 -0.93 27.77
C ALA A 320 15.17 -1.72 28.61
N LEU A 321 15.61 -2.75 29.33
CA LEU A 321 14.73 -3.62 30.12
C LEU A 321 14.56 -3.18 31.58
N SER A 322 15.44 -2.31 32.12
CA SER A 322 15.32 -1.82 33.51
C SER A 322 14.04 -1.02 33.79
N GLN A 323 13.43 -0.46 32.75
CA GLN A 323 12.22 0.36 32.83
C GLN A 323 10.93 -0.43 32.57
N ARG A 324 11.01 -1.68 32.10
CA ARG A 324 9.84 -2.51 31.82
C ARG A 324 9.35 -3.21 33.10
N ALA A 325 8.04 -3.26 33.30
CA ALA A 325 7.45 -4.01 34.40
C ALA A 325 7.87 -5.48 34.29
N LEU A 326 8.45 -6.03 35.37
CA LEU A 326 8.78 -7.46 35.43
C LEU A 326 7.48 -8.26 35.38
N PHE A 327 7.14 -8.81 34.21
CA PHE A 327 6.14 -9.88 34.13
C PHE A 327 6.55 -10.99 35.09
N HIS A 328 5.62 -11.39 35.96
CA HIS A 328 5.85 -12.37 37.01
C HIS A 328 5.69 -13.78 36.44
N ASP A 329 6.74 -14.33 35.82
CA ASP A 329 6.77 -15.75 35.44
C ASP A 329 7.43 -16.60 36.54
N ARG A 330 6.85 -17.79 36.81
CA ARG A 330 7.33 -18.75 37.83
C ARG A 330 8.43 -19.70 37.32
N ASN A 331 8.51 -20.00 36.03
CA ASN A 331 9.34 -21.08 35.48
C ASN A 331 10.70 -20.61 34.94
N CYS A 332 10.79 -19.44 34.29
CA CYS A 332 12.04 -18.92 33.71
C CYS A 332 12.64 -17.73 34.47
N LYS A 333 12.17 -17.46 35.71
CA LYS A 333 12.54 -16.26 36.48
C LYS A 333 14.05 -16.06 36.62
N LYS A 334 14.80 -17.13 36.90
CA LYS A 334 16.27 -17.07 37.05
C LYS A 334 16.96 -16.75 35.73
N GLU A 335 16.50 -17.34 34.63
CA GLU A 335 17.05 -17.10 33.30
C GLU A 335 16.79 -15.65 32.86
N LYS A 336 15.56 -15.15 33.07
CA LYS A 336 15.22 -13.74 32.81
C LYS A 336 16.09 -12.76 33.58
N GLN A 337 16.36 -13.04 34.86
CA GLN A 337 17.27 -12.23 35.68
C GLN A 337 18.71 -12.22 35.14
N LEU A 338 19.20 -13.36 34.63
CA LEU A 338 20.51 -13.44 34.00
C LEU A 338 20.54 -12.66 32.68
N TYR A 339 19.48 -12.76 31.86
CA TYR A 339 19.37 -12.03 30.61
C TYR A 339 19.35 -10.51 30.82
N THR A 340 18.47 -10.00 31.69
CA THR A 340 18.38 -8.55 31.96
C THR A 340 19.70 -7.99 32.52
N ARG A 341 20.51 -8.81 33.18
CA ARG A 341 21.76 -8.36 33.80
C ARG A 341 22.98 -8.52 32.89
N TYR A 342 23.03 -9.55 32.06
CA TYR A 342 24.22 -9.95 31.31
C TYR A 342 23.96 -10.25 29.82
N GLY A 343 22.75 -10.07 29.32
CA GLY A 343 22.36 -10.49 27.96
C GLY A 343 22.49 -11.99 27.72
N PHE A 344 22.56 -12.79 28.78
CA PHE A 344 22.80 -14.23 28.72
C PHE A 344 21.49 -15.01 28.60
N LEU A 345 21.34 -15.76 27.51
CA LEU A 345 20.34 -16.82 27.35
C LEU A 345 21.02 -18.18 27.47
N ARG A 346 20.37 -19.15 28.15
CA ARG A 346 21.02 -20.41 28.46
C ARG A 346 20.98 -21.36 27.24
N PRO A 347 22.13 -21.87 26.75
CA PRO A 347 22.13 -22.93 25.75
C PRO A 347 21.55 -24.25 26.31
N PRO A 348 21.17 -25.22 25.45
CA PRO A 348 20.74 -26.54 25.90
C PRO A 348 21.82 -27.19 26.76
N GLU A 349 21.44 -27.86 27.85
CA GLU A 349 22.41 -28.35 28.85
C GLU A 349 23.47 -29.27 28.23
N LYS A 350 23.09 -30.15 27.30
CA LYS A 350 24.05 -31.01 26.58
C LYS A 350 25.08 -30.22 25.78
N ILE A 351 24.66 -29.12 25.15
CA ILE A 351 25.54 -28.22 24.38
C ILE A 351 26.43 -27.43 25.34
N LEU A 352 25.84 -26.85 26.39
CA LEU A 352 26.57 -26.10 27.41
C LEU A 352 27.68 -26.96 28.06
N SER A 353 27.36 -28.19 28.46
CA SER A 353 28.34 -29.12 29.05
C SER A 353 29.45 -29.51 28.08
N SER A 354 29.15 -29.58 26.78
CA SER A 354 30.12 -30.02 25.76
C SER A 354 31.07 -28.91 25.33
N PHE A 355 30.57 -27.66 25.20
CA PHE A 355 31.32 -26.56 24.62
C PHE A 355 31.80 -25.52 25.64
N GLU A 356 31.12 -25.35 26.77
CA GLU A 356 31.48 -24.37 27.81
C GLU A 356 31.36 -24.96 29.23
N PRO A 357 32.10 -26.05 29.57
CA PRO A 357 32.04 -26.68 30.89
C PRO A 357 32.41 -25.72 32.03
N SER A 358 33.33 -24.79 31.80
CA SER A 358 33.70 -23.74 32.78
C SER A 358 32.53 -22.79 33.07
N LEU A 359 31.72 -22.45 32.07
CA LEU A 359 30.52 -21.63 32.29
C LEU A 359 29.45 -22.40 33.07
N LEU A 360 29.29 -23.70 32.79
CA LEU A 360 28.38 -24.56 33.55
C LEU A 360 28.75 -24.58 35.04
N GLU A 361 30.03 -24.73 35.36
CA GLU A 361 30.54 -24.68 36.74
C GLU A 361 30.27 -23.33 37.41
N LEU A 362 30.49 -22.22 36.69
CA LEU A 362 30.20 -20.87 37.17
C LEU A 362 28.71 -20.63 37.44
N LEU A 363 27.81 -21.29 36.70
CA LEU A 363 26.36 -21.19 36.88
C LEU A 363 25.84 -22.10 38.02
N GLN A 364 26.53 -23.20 38.31
CA GLN A 364 26.17 -24.14 39.37
C GLN A 364 26.70 -23.73 40.75
N THR A 365 27.85 -23.07 40.79
CA THR A 365 28.47 -22.56 42.03
C THR A 365 28.07 -21.09 42.29
N PRO A 366 28.01 -20.62 43.54
CA PRO A 366 27.83 -19.20 43.85
C PRO A 366 29.09 -18.40 43.45
N SER A 367 29.25 -18.18 42.15
CA SER A 367 30.33 -17.38 41.57
C SER A 367 30.07 -15.88 41.82
N LYS A 368 31.14 -15.11 42.00
CA LYS A 368 31.01 -13.64 42.13
C LYS A 368 30.41 -13.09 40.83
N PRO A 369 29.40 -12.20 40.87
CA PRO A 369 28.80 -11.57 39.69
C PRO A 369 29.81 -10.97 38.68
N SER A 370 30.95 -10.50 39.17
CA SER A 370 32.04 -9.96 38.33
C SER A 370 32.74 -11.02 37.49
N VAL A 371 32.86 -12.26 37.97
CA VAL A 371 33.52 -13.37 37.27
C VAL A 371 32.66 -13.85 36.12
N LEU A 372 31.36 -14.07 36.35
CA LEU A 372 30.42 -14.43 35.29
C LEU A 372 30.35 -13.35 34.20
N ARG A 373 30.30 -12.07 34.60
CA ARG A 373 30.34 -10.94 33.65
C ARG A 373 31.61 -10.95 32.81
N GLY A 374 32.78 -11.12 33.45
CA GLY A 374 34.07 -11.18 32.76
C GLY A 374 34.13 -12.33 31.75
N TYR A 375 33.65 -13.52 32.16
CA TYR A 375 33.58 -14.67 31.27
C TYR A 375 32.74 -14.39 30.02
N ILE A 376 31.53 -13.86 30.17
CA ILE A 376 30.65 -13.57 29.02
C ILE A 376 31.28 -12.48 28.15
N GLN A 377 31.86 -11.43 28.75
CA GLN A 377 32.55 -10.37 28.00
C GLN A 377 33.68 -10.92 27.12
N GLU A 378 34.43 -11.90 27.61
CA GLU A 378 35.56 -12.50 26.89
C GLU A 378 35.14 -13.55 25.87
N ASN A 379 34.06 -14.29 26.12
CA ASN A 379 33.72 -15.52 25.39
C ASN A 379 32.46 -15.45 24.52
N TRP A 380 31.70 -14.36 24.61
CA TRP A 380 30.47 -14.17 23.84
C TRP A 380 30.62 -13.01 22.86
N LYS A 381 29.89 -13.08 21.76
CA LYS A 381 29.94 -12.10 20.67
C LYS A 381 28.54 -11.55 20.38
N PHE A 382 28.51 -10.34 19.85
CA PHE A 382 27.30 -9.76 19.28
C PHE A 382 26.74 -10.64 18.16
N ASN A 383 25.42 -10.77 18.11
CA ASN A 383 24.71 -11.41 17.01
C ASN A 383 24.52 -10.40 15.87
N PRO A 384 25.26 -10.51 14.75
CA PRO A 384 25.16 -9.55 13.66
C PRO A 384 23.77 -9.52 13.00
N THR A 385 23.02 -10.63 13.07
CA THR A 385 21.67 -10.75 12.46
C THR A 385 20.58 -9.99 13.22
N MET A 386 20.90 -9.44 14.39
CA MET A 386 20.03 -8.57 15.18
C MET A 386 20.21 -7.08 14.85
N MET A 387 20.90 -6.76 13.76
CA MET A 387 21.10 -5.37 13.34
C MET A 387 20.64 -5.16 11.90
N ASP A 388 19.73 -4.20 11.73
CA ASP A 388 19.45 -3.64 10.42
C ASP A 388 20.56 -2.68 9.99
N LEU A 389 21.11 -2.94 8.81
CA LEU A 389 22.28 -2.24 8.31
C LEU A 389 21.98 -0.79 7.97
N ASP A 390 20.87 -0.55 7.28
CA ASP A 390 20.55 0.75 6.72
C ASP A 390 20.04 1.68 7.83
N TRP A 391 19.20 1.17 8.74
CA TRP A 391 18.80 1.84 9.97
C TRP A 391 20.00 2.25 10.82
N TYR A 392 20.95 1.35 11.07
CA TYR A 392 22.11 1.68 11.89
C TYR A 392 23.06 2.66 11.21
N LYS A 393 23.26 2.56 9.88
CA LYS A 393 23.99 3.58 9.10
C LYS A 393 23.32 4.95 9.23
N ASP A 394 22.00 5.00 9.19
CA ASP A 394 21.24 6.24 9.37
C ASP A 394 21.34 6.81 10.79
N LEU A 395 21.27 5.97 11.83
CA LEU A 395 21.55 6.40 13.21
C LEU A 395 22.96 7.01 13.35
N LYS A 396 23.97 6.40 12.72
CA LYS A 396 25.33 6.94 12.69
C LYS A 396 25.39 8.29 11.96
N ARG A 397 24.75 8.40 10.80
CA ARG A 397 24.67 9.65 10.01
C ARG A 397 24.04 10.80 10.81
N ARG A 398 23.05 10.49 11.65
CA ARG A 398 22.38 11.44 12.55
C ARG A 398 23.15 11.75 13.84
N GLY A 399 24.32 11.13 14.04
CA GLY A 399 25.12 11.29 15.26
C GLY A 399 24.48 10.65 16.50
N ARG A 400 23.59 9.68 16.32
CA ARG A 400 22.80 9.02 17.39
C ARG A 400 22.99 7.49 17.43
N PRO A 401 24.23 6.96 17.34
CA PRO A 401 24.44 5.50 17.37
C PRO A 401 24.00 4.83 18.69
N ASN A 402 23.88 5.61 19.77
CA ASN A 402 23.44 5.14 21.09
C ASN A 402 21.92 4.90 21.18
N GLU A 403 21.14 5.29 20.17
CA GLU A 403 19.69 5.04 20.08
C GLU A 403 19.36 3.68 19.44
N PHE A 404 20.36 2.83 19.20
CA PHE A 404 20.13 1.46 18.74
C PHE A 404 19.28 0.68 19.76
N ASP A 405 18.24 0.01 19.27
CA ASP A 405 17.28 -0.68 20.12
C ASP A 405 17.82 -2.04 20.59
N PHE A 406 17.95 -2.18 21.91
CA PHE A 406 18.29 -3.44 22.59
C PHE A 406 17.09 -3.99 23.40
N GLY A 407 15.89 -3.46 23.17
CA GLY A 407 14.70 -3.63 24.00
C GLY A 407 13.86 -4.87 23.72
N ASN A 408 14.29 -5.77 22.82
CA ASN A 408 13.62 -7.06 22.63
C ASN A 408 13.72 -7.89 23.92
N ASP A 409 12.56 -8.29 24.45
CA ASP A 409 12.46 -9.20 25.60
C ASP A 409 12.18 -10.61 25.05
N PRO A 410 13.18 -11.50 24.99
CA PRO A 410 13.02 -12.82 24.38
C PRO A 410 12.07 -13.73 25.19
N PHE A 411 11.68 -13.33 26.40
CA PHE A 411 10.67 -14.05 27.19
C PHE A 411 9.24 -13.74 26.75
N ASP A 412 9.02 -12.78 25.85
CA ASP A 412 7.72 -12.61 25.18
C ASP A 412 7.39 -13.82 24.30
N ALA A 413 8.41 -14.59 23.88
CA ALA A 413 8.29 -15.87 23.17
C ALA A 413 7.40 -16.90 23.88
N LEU A 414 7.26 -16.82 25.22
CA LEU A 414 6.34 -17.66 25.96
C LEU A 414 4.90 -17.44 25.47
N ASN A 415 4.49 -16.19 25.28
CA ASN A 415 3.16 -15.90 24.74
C ASN A 415 3.12 -16.15 23.22
N HIS A 416 4.16 -15.75 22.48
CA HIS A 416 4.15 -15.82 21.02
C HIS A 416 4.09 -17.26 20.47
N PHE A 417 4.59 -18.25 21.21
CA PHE A 417 4.68 -19.64 20.76
C PHE A 417 3.85 -20.64 21.60
N GLU A 418 2.87 -20.16 22.38
CA GLU A 418 2.05 -20.99 23.29
C GLU A 418 1.51 -22.26 22.62
N SER A 419 1.00 -22.12 21.39
CA SER A 419 0.40 -23.21 20.61
C SER A 419 1.34 -24.39 20.34
N PHE A 420 2.66 -24.18 20.35
CA PHE A 420 3.66 -25.21 19.99
C PHE A 420 4.18 -26.00 21.19
N TYR A 421 4.23 -25.40 22.38
CA TYR A 421 4.69 -26.07 23.60
C TYR A 421 3.55 -26.46 24.55
N LYS A 422 2.29 -26.09 24.25
CA LYS A 422 1.13 -26.43 25.08
C LYS A 422 1.09 -27.92 25.43
N GLY A 423 0.96 -28.22 26.73
CA GLY A 423 0.97 -29.60 27.25
C GLY A 423 2.37 -30.17 27.52
N GLN A 424 3.44 -29.47 27.15
CA GLN A 424 4.81 -29.79 27.56
C GLN A 424 5.14 -29.13 28.91
N LYS A 425 6.27 -29.51 29.52
CA LYS A 425 6.80 -28.87 30.74
C LYS A 425 8.17 -28.25 30.46
N PRO A 426 8.23 -27.09 29.79
CA PRO A 426 9.49 -26.42 29.46
C PRO A 426 10.26 -26.05 30.73
N SER A 427 11.58 -26.19 30.70
CA SER A 427 12.46 -25.91 31.84
C SER A 427 13.36 -24.68 31.64
N SER A 428 13.45 -24.22 30.40
CA SER A 428 14.26 -23.08 29.95
C SER A 428 13.58 -22.37 28.78
N LEU A 429 14.01 -21.15 28.45
CA LEU A 429 13.47 -20.42 27.29
C LEU A 429 13.63 -21.22 25.98
N PHE A 430 14.74 -21.92 25.82
CA PHE A 430 15.01 -22.80 24.68
C PHE A 430 13.88 -23.82 24.46
N ASP A 431 13.35 -24.42 25.53
CA ASP A 431 12.30 -25.45 25.46
C ASP A 431 10.94 -24.90 24.99
N TYR A 432 10.69 -23.59 25.12
CA TYR A 432 9.47 -22.94 24.64
C TYR A 432 9.48 -22.72 23.12
N ILE A 433 10.64 -22.42 22.54
CA ILE A 433 10.77 -22.00 21.13
C ILE A 433 11.07 -23.19 20.22
N VAL A 434 11.91 -24.12 20.67
CA VAL A 434 12.40 -25.25 19.87
C VAL A 434 11.32 -26.14 19.25
N PRO A 435 10.14 -26.36 19.88
CA PRO A 435 9.05 -27.08 19.23
C PRO A 435 8.65 -26.51 17.87
N LEU A 436 8.72 -25.18 17.69
CA LEU A 436 8.47 -24.53 16.39
C LEU A 436 9.46 -25.01 15.33
N PHE A 437 10.77 -24.89 15.59
CA PHE A 437 11.80 -25.28 14.62
C PHE A 437 11.81 -26.78 14.32
N LYS A 438 11.58 -27.62 15.33
CA LYS A 438 11.43 -29.08 15.14
C LYS A 438 10.25 -29.39 14.22
N GLY A 439 9.10 -28.77 14.48
CA GLY A 439 7.91 -28.94 13.64
C GLY A 439 8.13 -28.47 12.21
N ALA A 440 8.79 -27.32 12.03
CA ALA A 440 9.10 -26.78 10.71
C ALA A 440 10.07 -27.70 9.93
N ALA A 441 11.11 -28.22 10.59
CA ALA A 441 12.04 -29.17 9.99
C ALA A 441 11.36 -30.49 9.59
N ASP A 442 10.47 -31.02 10.44
CA ASP A 442 9.65 -32.19 10.12
C ASP A 442 8.72 -31.94 8.92
N ALA A 443 8.11 -30.76 8.86
CA ALA A 443 7.27 -30.33 7.75
C ALA A 443 8.07 -30.24 6.43
N ILE A 444 9.26 -29.63 6.46
CA ILE A 444 10.19 -29.58 5.31
C ILE A 444 10.54 -31.01 4.88
N LYS A 445 10.98 -31.87 5.80
CA LYS A 445 11.33 -33.27 5.50
C LYS A 445 10.25 -34.00 4.70
N LYS A 446 8.98 -33.71 4.99
CA LYS A 446 7.83 -34.37 4.36
C LYS A 446 7.33 -33.68 3.09
N MET A 447 7.47 -32.36 2.99
CA MET A 447 6.88 -31.57 1.90
C MET A 447 7.91 -30.99 0.91
N LYS A 448 9.22 -31.09 1.16
CA LYS A 448 10.30 -30.44 0.38
C LYS A 448 10.16 -30.55 -1.14
N GLN A 449 9.73 -31.70 -1.67
CA GLN A 449 9.56 -31.93 -3.11
C GLN A 449 8.34 -31.22 -3.73
N ARG A 450 7.46 -30.68 -2.88
CA ARG A 450 6.18 -30.04 -3.24
C ARG A 450 6.04 -28.66 -2.60
N LEU A 451 7.05 -28.20 -1.88
CA LEU A 451 7.13 -26.90 -1.22
C LEU A 451 8.00 -25.98 -2.07
N HIS A 452 7.55 -24.75 -2.27
CA HIS A 452 8.32 -23.71 -2.94
C HIS A 452 8.14 -22.38 -2.22
N VAL A 453 9.25 -21.70 -1.91
CA VAL A 453 9.28 -20.37 -1.31
C VAL A 453 10.05 -19.43 -2.25
N GLU A 454 9.37 -18.42 -2.76
CA GLU A 454 9.98 -17.35 -3.53
C GLU A 454 10.24 -16.15 -2.63
N VAL A 455 11.47 -15.62 -2.68
CA VAL A 455 11.88 -14.46 -1.86
C VAL A 455 11.93 -13.21 -2.71
N LEU A 456 11.18 -12.19 -2.32
CA LEU A 456 11.05 -10.91 -3.04
C LEU A 456 11.35 -9.74 -2.11
N CYS A 457 12.50 -9.08 -2.30
CA CYS A 457 12.90 -7.93 -1.48
C CYS A 457 12.42 -6.60 -2.09
N GLY A 458 11.42 -5.95 -1.49
CA GLY A 458 10.93 -4.65 -1.94
C GLY A 458 9.57 -4.26 -1.36
N ASP A 459 9.11 -3.08 -1.73
CA ASP A 459 7.80 -2.55 -1.36
C ASP A 459 6.67 -3.48 -1.85
N VAL A 460 5.73 -3.81 -0.96
CA VAL A 460 4.65 -4.77 -1.27
C VAL A 460 3.75 -4.30 -2.42
N ILE A 461 3.57 -2.99 -2.60
CA ILE A 461 2.73 -2.42 -3.64
C ILE A 461 3.43 -2.46 -4.99
N GLU A 462 4.74 -2.22 -5.02
CA GLU A 462 5.55 -2.43 -6.22
C GLU A 462 5.50 -3.91 -6.66
N ILE A 463 5.68 -4.83 -5.71
CA ILE A 463 5.60 -6.27 -5.98
C ILE A 463 4.21 -6.66 -6.45
N ALA A 464 3.13 -6.17 -5.82
CA ALA A 464 1.77 -6.50 -6.22
C ALA A 464 1.41 -5.98 -7.62
N GLU A 465 1.81 -4.74 -7.98
CA GLU A 465 1.61 -4.24 -9.34
C GLU A 465 2.44 -5.04 -10.36
N TRP A 466 3.67 -5.41 -10.03
CA TRP A 466 4.49 -6.28 -10.88
C TRP A 466 3.83 -7.64 -11.09
N LEU A 467 3.33 -8.28 -10.04
CA LEU A 467 2.62 -9.56 -10.13
C LEU A 467 1.35 -9.47 -10.98
N ARG A 468 0.61 -8.36 -10.85
CA ARG A 468 -0.63 -8.12 -11.59
C ARG A 468 -0.40 -7.86 -13.08
N PHE A 469 0.64 -7.10 -13.42
CA PHE A 469 0.87 -6.64 -14.80
C PHE A 469 2.06 -7.33 -15.49
N ASN A 470 2.78 -8.21 -14.78
CA ASN A 470 4.03 -8.85 -15.19
C ASN A 470 5.10 -7.86 -15.69
N MET A 471 5.10 -6.63 -15.17
CA MET A 471 5.98 -5.54 -15.61
C MET A 471 6.38 -4.66 -14.44
N SER A 472 7.67 -4.35 -14.34
CA SER A 472 8.23 -3.44 -13.34
C SER A 472 9.47 -2.73 -13.90
N PRO A 473 9.75 -1.48 -13.47
CA PRO A 473 10.99 -0.80 -13.82
C PRO A 473 12.24 -1.45 -13.19
N THR A 474 12.09 -2.28 -12.16
CA THR A 474 13.21 -2.89 -11.43
C THR A 474 13.27 -4.41 -11.57
N ARG A 475 12.20 -5.05 -12.08
CA ARG A 475 12.07 -6.51 -12.13
C ARG A 475 12.05 -7.04 -13.56
N VAL A 476 12.62 -8.23 -13.70
CA VAL A 476 12.48 -9.03 -14.91
C VAL A 476 11.16 -9.83 -14.84
N PRO A 477 10.58 -10.26 -15.98
CA PRO A 477 9.40 -11.12 -15.97
C PRO A 477 9.62 -12.42 -15.19
N ARG A 478 8.58 -12.89 -14.48
CA ARG A 478 8.60 -14.20 -13.78
C ARG A 478 8.25 -15.33 -14.72
N SER A 479 8.66 -16.54 -14.34
CA SER A 479 8.19 -17.77 -14.96
C SER A 479 6.66 -17.87 -14.88
N GLU A 480 6.01 -18.16 -16.02
CA GLU A 480 4.56 -18.36 -16.11
C GLU A 480 4.04 -19.53 -15.24
N LYS A 481 4.94 -20.39 -14.74
CA LYS A 481 4.59 -21.50 -13.86
C LYS A 481 4.32 -21.05 -12.42
N LEU A 482 4.78 -19.87 -12.04
CA LEU A 482 4.61 -19.34 -10.69
C LEU A 482 3.26 -18.60 -10.59
N PRO A 483 2.55 -18.69 -9.44
CA PRO A 483 1.30 -17.99 -9.25
C PRO A 483 1.50 -16.46 -9.26
N THR A 484 0.54 -15.78 -9.88
CA THR A 484 0.34 -14.33 -9.82
C THR A 484 -0.85 -13.95 -8.94
N GLU A 485 -1.70 -14.92 -8.60
CA GLU A 485 -2.84 -14.77 -7.71
C GLU A 485 -2.75 -15.77 -6.54
N PHE A 486 -3.16 -15.34 -5.35
CA PHE A 486 -2.96 -16.07 -4.10
C PHE A 486 -4.26 -16.46 -3.42
N ASP A 487 -4.25 -17.62 -2.74
CA ASP A 487 -5.35 -18.08 -1.90
C ASP A 487 -5.39 -17.31 -0.58
N VAL A 488 -4.22 -17.05 -0.01
CA VAL A 488 -4.09 -16.32 1.26
C VAL A 488 -3.03 -15.25 1.12
N ILE A 489 -3.38 -14.03 1.52
CA ILE A 489 -2.49 -12.89 1.61
C ILE A 489 -2.45 -12.44 3.07
N HIS A 490 -1.25 -12.43 3.67
CA HIS A 490 -0.99 -11.87 4.99
C HIS A 490 -0.09 -10.64 4.82
N LEU A 491 -0.47 -9.51 5.42
CA LEU A 491 0.25 -8.24 5.27
C LEU A 491 0.84 -7.71 6.58
N SER A 492 0.77 -8.47 7.68
CA SER A 492 1.15 -7.97 9.00
C SER A 492 0.49 -6.60 9.28
N SER A 493 1.25 -5.64 9.81
CA SER A 493 0.87 -4.25 10.05
C SER A 493 1.24 -3.28 8.91
N ILE A 494 1.61 -3.78 7.72
CA ILE A 494 1.97 -2.94 6.56
C ILE A 494 0.95 -1.83 6.26
N PRO A 495 -0.39 -2.06 6.36
CA PRO A 495 -1.37 -1.00 6.10
C PRO A 495 -1.11 0.30 6.89
N ASP A 496 -0.50 0.23 8.07
CA ASP A 496 -0.14 1.40 8.89
C ASP A 496 0.83 2.36 8.16
N TYR A 497 1.57 1.88 7.16
CA TYR A 497 2.66 2.58 6.49
C TYR A 497 2.39 2.95 5.03
N ILE A 498 1.40 2.31 4.39
CA ILE A 498 1.16 2.46 2.95
C ILE A 498 -0.12 3.25 2.61
N GLY A 499 -0.76 3.87 3.61
CA GLY A 499 -2.03 4.60 3.44
C GLY A 499 -3.27 3.78 3.78
N GLY A 500 -3.13 2.82 4.69
CA GLY A 500 -4.22 2.00 5.19
C GLY A 500 -4.87 1.15 4.11
N HIS A 501 -6.17 0.91 4.30
CA HIS A 501 -6.95 0.07 3.41
C HIS A 501 -7.16 0.63 2.01
N LEU A 502 -6.94 1.94 1.78
CA LEU A 502 -7.02 2.49 0.43
C LEU A 502 -6.01 1.81 -0.49
N SER A 503 -4.75 1.69 -0.06
CA SER A 503 -3.72 1.00 -0.83
C SER A 503 -3.93 -0.51 -0.81
N THR A 504 -4.29 -1.09 0.34
CA THR A 504 -4.53 -2.54 0.45
C THR A 504 -5.57 -3.02 -0.56
N PHE A 505 -6.72 -2.35 -0.64
CA PHE A 505 -7.82 -2.77 -1.52
C PHE A 505 -7.66 -2.31 -2.97
N LEU A 506 -6.76 -1.36 -3.25
CA LEU A 506 -6.47 -0.94 -4.62
C LEU A 506 -5.41 -1.83 -5.29
N TYR A 507 -4.38 -2.24 -4.55
CA TYR A 507 -3.20 -2.92 -5.12
C TYR A 507 -3.08 -4.39 -4.75
N ILE A 508 -3.52 -4.79 -3.54
CA ILE A 508 -3.29 -6.15 -3.04
C ILE A 508 -4.47 -7.09 -3.33
N THR A 509 -5.71 -6.63 -3.14
CA THR A 509 -6.87 -7.47 -3.45
C THR A 509 -6.93 -7.94 -4.92
N PRO A 510 -6.42 -7.21 -5.94
CA PRO A 510 -6.38 -7.72 -7.31
C PRO A 510 -5.41 -8.88 -7.55
N ILE A 511 -4.46 -9.15 -6.65
CA ILE A 511 -3.59 -10.34 -6.71
C ILE A 511 -4.11 -11.48 -5.81
N MET A 512 -5.34 -11.35 -5.31
CA MET A 512 -6.02 -12.43 -4.59
C MET A 512 -6.89 -13.21 -5.57
N LYS A 513 -6.89 -14.54 -5.49
CA LYS A 513 -7.78 -15.36 -6.32
C LYS A 513 -9.23 -14.99 -6.03
N PHE A 514 -10.02 -14.85 -7.07
CA PHE A 514 -11.44 -14.54 -6.93
C PHE A 514 -12.25 -15.76 -6.49
N ALA A 515 -12.27 -16.03 -5.19
CA ALA A 515 -13.03 -17.11 -4.59
C ALA A 515 -13.42 -16.78 -3.14
N PRO A 516 -14.61 -17.22 -2.65
CA PRO A 516 -15.07 -16.90 -1.29
C PRO A 516 -14.19 -17.43 -0.15
N SER A 517 -13.32 -18.40 -0.45
CA SER A 517 -12.35 -18.94 0.50
C SER A 517 -10.96 -18.30 0.40
N SER A 518 -10.77 -17.33 -0.49
CA SER A 518 -9.54 -16.54 -0.54
C SER A 518 -9.58 -15.45 0.52
N ILE A 519 -8.46 -15.21 1.19
CA ILE A 519 -8.41 -14.33 2.36
C ILE A 519 -7.25 -13.38 2.25
N LEU A 520 -7.53 -12.10 2.51
CA LEU A 520 -6.53 -11.11 2.86
C LEU A 520 -6.65 -10.83 4.36
N GLN A 521 -5.53 -10.78 5.08
CA GLN A 521 -5.51 -10.43 6.49
C GLN A 521 -4.39 -9.44 6.84
N SER A 522 -4.73 -8.54 7.78
CA SER A 522 -3.81 -7.54 8.32
C SER A 522 -4.26 -7.08 9.70
N ASN A 523 -3.34 -6.51 10.47
CA ASN A 523 -3.62 -5.85 11.73
C ASN A 523 -3.13 -4.39 11.71
N CYS A 524 -3.40 -3.67 12.79
CA CYS A 524 -2.90 -2.33 13.06
C CYS A 524 -2.19 -2.35 14.41
N LEU A 525 -0.89 -2.10 14.42
CA LEU A 525 -0.06 -2.16 15.63
C LEU A 525 0.54 -0.82 15.99
N ARG A 526 0.85 0.02 15.00
CA ARG A 526 1.52 1.30 15.23
C ARG A 526 0.71 2.21 16.14
N ASN A 527 -0.59 2.27 15.91
CA ASN A 527 -1.50 3.24 16.51
C ASN A 527 -2.84 2.58 16.86
N ALA A 528 -2.75 1.34 17.36
CA ALA A 528 -3.85 0.48 17.75
C ALA A 528 -4.93 1.12 18.65
N GLY A 529 -4.55 2.11 19.45
CA GLY A 529 -5.47 2.86 20.31
C GLY A 529 -6.23 4.00 19.64
N SER A 530 -6.00 4.25 18.34
CA SER A 530 -6.63 5.37 17.64
C SER A 530 -8.07 5.05 17.21
N TRP A 531 -8.39 3.77 17.02
CA TRP A 531 -9.65 3.33 16.43
C TRP A 531 -10.34 2.28 17.30
N ASP A 532 -11.66 2.37 17.37
CA ASP A 532 -12.51 1.51 18.19
C ASP A 532 -13.28 0.48 17.35
N SER A 533 -13.09 0.47 16.03
CA SER A 533 -13.85 -0.35 15.09
C SER A 533 -13.21 -0.37 13.70
N ILE A 534 -13.54 -1.37 12.89
CA ILE A 534 -13.11 -1.41 11.50
C ILE A 534 -13.70 -0.23 10.70
N GLU A 535 -14.93 0.17 10.98
CA GLU A 535 -15.59 1.30 10.33
C GLU A 535 -14.87 2.62 10.63
N SER A 536 -14.37 2.82 11.86
CA SER A 536 -13.57 4.02 12.18
C SER A 536 -12.21 4.04 11.45
N PHE A 537 -11.61 2.88 11.21
CA PHE A 537 -10.38 2.76 10.41
C PHE A 537 -10.64 3.06 8.91
N LEU A 538 -11.74 2.54 8.38
CA LEU A 538 -12.19 2.81 7.01
C LEU A 538 -12.56 4.29 6.80
N ALA A 539 -13.19 4.92 7.79
CA ALA A 539 -13.53 6.34 7.77
C ALA A 539 -12.28 7.22 7.67
N ASP A 540 -11.22 6.89 8.41
CA ASP A 540 -10.00 7.68 8.41
C ASP A 540 -9.24 7.63 7.08
N TYR A 541 -8.96 6.42 6.56
CA TYR A 541 -8.12 6.26 5.38
C TYR A 541 -8.86 6.39 4.05
N GLN A 542 -10.16 6.10 4.00
CA GLN A 542 -10.92 6.01 2.74
C GLN A 542 -12.19 6.87 2.72
N CYS A 543 -12.54 7.54 3.81
CA CYS A 543 -13.83 8.23 3.96
C CYS A 543 -15.04 7.28 3.78
N ILE A 544 -14.88 6.00 4.11
CA ILE A 544 -15.93 4.97 4.03
C ILE A 544 -16.59 4.82 5.40
N THR A 545 -17.92 4.94 5.47
CA THR A 545 -18.62 5.04 6.76
C THR A 545 -19.16 3.72 7.31
N ASP A 546 -19.19 2.68 6.50
CA ASP A 546 -19.75 1.37 6.85
C ASP A 546 -19.30 0.29 5.86
N LYS A 547 -19.56 -0.97 6.22
CA LYS A 547 -19.18 -2.15 5.45
C LYS A 547 -19.91 -2.29 4.12
N GLU A 548 -21.10 -1.71 3.99
CA GLU A 548 -21.82 -1.73 2.71
C GLU A 548 -21.13 -0.77 1.74
N MET A 549 -20.88 0.47 2.16
CA MET A 549 -20.10 1.43 1.37
C MET A 549 -18.72 0.88 0.99
N LEU A 550 -18.05 0.12 1.88
CA LEU A 550 -16.83 -0.63 1.55
C LEU A 550 -17.05 -1.59 0.38
N ARG A 551 -18.06 -2.45 0.49
CA ARG A 551 -18.40 -3.44 -0.54
C ARG A 551 -18.67 -2.78 -1.88
N GLN A 552 -19.45 -1.71 -1.89
CA GLN A 552 -19.83 -0.98 -3.11
C GLN A 552 -18.61 -0.33 -3.79
N LEU A 553 -17.71 0.28 -3.02
CA LEU A 553 -16.57 1.04 -3.58
C LEU A 553 -15.33 0.21 -3.89
N THR A 554 -15.17 -0.96 -3.27
CA THR A 554 -13.93 -1.76 -3.35
C THR A 554 -14.14 -3.19 -3.84
N GLY A 555 -15.38 -3.70 -3.79
CA GLY A 555 -15.66 -5.11 -4.04
C GLY A 555 -15.11 -6.04 -2.96
N VAL A 556 -14.88 -5.53 -1.74
CA VAL A 556 -14.32 -6.29 -0.60
C VAL A 556 -15.34 -6.39 0.53
N SER A 557 -15.37 -7.55 1.21
CA SER A 557 -16.17 -7.78 2.41
C SER A 557 -15.28 -8.09 3.61
N VAL A 558 -15.64 -7.55 4.78
CA VAL A 558 -15.06 -7.94 6.08
C VAL A 558 -15.75 -9.22 6.55
N ILE A 559 -14.98 -10.27 6.85
CA ILE A 559 -15.54 -11.59 7.22
C ILE A 559 -15.17 -12.03 8.65
N ASN A 560 -14.12 -11.47 9.24
CA ASN A 560 -13.75 -11.78 10.62
C ASN A 560 -13.08 -10.57 11.29
N GLU A 561 -13.47 -10.33 12.53
CA GLU A 561 -12.99 -9.24 13.39
C GLU A 561 -12.76 -9.81 14.80
N PRO A 562 -11.68 -10.58 15.00
CA PRO A 562 -11.53 -11.46 16.17
C PRO A 562 -11.54 -10.72 17.51
N LEU A 563 -11.16 -9.44 17.52
CA LEU A 563 -11.05 -8.62 18.73
C LEU A 563 -12.02 -7.43 18.74
N LYS A 564 -13.08 -7.42 17.92
CA LYS A 564 -14.02 -6.29 17.78
C LYS A 564 -14.55 -5.72 19.12
N ASP A 565 -14.76 -6.56 20.12
CA ASP A 565 -15.32 -6.19 21.43
C ASP A 565 -14.24 -5.90 22.49
N ARG A 566 -12.97 -5.72 22.09
CA ARG A 566 -11.81 -5.44 22.97
C ARG A 566 -11.40 -3.96 22.88
N ILE A 567 -10.55 -3.54 23.83
CA ILE A 567 -10.05 -2.15 23.94
C ILE A 567 -9.27 -1.72 22.68
N PHE A 568 -8.53 -2.64 22.06
CA PHE A 568 -7.79 -2.40 20.83
C PHE A 568 -8.23 -3.41 19.77
N PRO A 569 -9.36 -3.16 19.08
CA PRO A 569 -9.98 -4.17 18.24
C PRO A 569 -9.17 -4.50 16.98
N LEU A 570 -8.30 -3.58 16.54
CA LEU A 570 -7.53 -3.72 15.31
C LEU A 570 -6.16 -4.38 15.47
N ILE A 571 -5.71 -4.72 16.70
CA ILE A 571 -4.44 -5.46 16.88
C ILE A 571 -4.55 -6.92 16.43
N GLY A 572 -5.78 -7.43 16.36
CA GLY A 572 -6.06 -8.75 15.81
C GLY A 572 -6.06 -8.71 14.29
N TYR A 573 -5.69 -9.84 13.67
CA TYR A 573 -5.77 -9.99 12.22
C TYR A 573 -7.22 -9.96 11.76
N ASN A 574 -7.63 -8.85 11.14
CA ASN A 574 -8.93 -8.70 10.51
C ASN A 574 -8.89 -9.34 9.13
N TRP A 575 -9.98 -9.99 8.73
CA TRP A 575 -10.03 -10.76 7.49
C TRP A 575 -10.97 -10.15 6.47
N TYR A 576 -10.52 -10.18 5.23
CA TYR A 576 -11.20 -9.63 4.07
C TYR A 576 -11.24 -10.67 2.94
N THR A 577 -12.32 -10.67 2.17
CA THR A 577 -12.49 -11.51 0.97
C THR A 577 -13.03 -10.65 -0.18
N PRO A 578 -12.81 -11.04 -1.46
CA PRO A 578 -13.60 -10.48 -2.55
C PRO A 578 -15.09 -10.72 -2.27
N ALA A 579 -15.90 -9.69 -2.46
CA ALA A 579 -17.34 -9.84 -2.51
C ALA A 579 -17.71 -10.63 -3.78
N LEU A 580 -18.69 -11.54 -3.66
CA LEU A 580 -19.22 -12.33 -4.79
C LEU A 580 -19.60 -11.41 -5.96
N PRO A 581 -19.54 -11.91 -7.21
CA PRO A 581 -19.63 -11.05 -8.38
C PRO A 581 -20.93 -10.25 -8.34
N ILE A 582 -20.75 -8.94 -8.40
CA ILE A 582 -21.81 -8.00 -8.70
C ILE A 582 -22.25 -8.35 -10.12
N PHE A 583 -23.52 -8.74 -10.30
CA PHE A 583 -24.07 -8.85 -11.65
C PHE A 583 -23.84 -7.50 -12.34
N HIS A 584 -23.29 -7.52 -13.56
CA HIS A 584 -22.94 -6.33 -14.35
C HIS A 584 -24.04 -5.26 -14.43
N ASP A 585 -25.27 -5.66 -14.14
CA ASP A 585 -26.50 -4.90 -14.27
C ASP A 585 -27.26 -4.76 -12.94
N ASP A 586 -26.60 -4.73 -11.78
CA ASP A 586 -27.27 -4.36 -10.52
C ASP A 586 -26.75 -3.01 -10.01
N TRP A 587 -27.51 -1.94 -10.24
CA TRP A 587 -27.14 -0.60 -9.81
C TRP A 587 -27.42 -0.34 -8.33
N SER A 588 -28.25 -1.17 -7.70
CA SER A 588 -28.55 -1.06 -6.28
C SER A 588 -27.34 -1.38 -5.40
N VAL A 589 -26.32 -2.03 -5.99
CA VAL A 589 -25.05 -2.36 -5.33
C VAL A 589 -23.96 -1.29 -5.51
N MET A 590 -24.26 -0.18 -6.18
CA MET A 590 -23.36 0.97 -6.26
C MET A 590 -23.82 2.07 -5.31
N LEU A 591 -22.89 2.92 -4.89
CA LEU A 591 -23.26 4.17 -4.25
C LEU A 591 -24.10 5.05 -5.19
N PRO A 592 -25.18 5.68 -4.70
CA PRO A 592 -25.89 6.69 -5.46
C PRO A 592 -24.96 7.80 -5.96
N ARG A 593 -25.20 8.32 -7.17
CA ARG A 593 -24.30 9.29 -7.83
C ARG A 593 -23.87 10.46 -6.94
N ASN A 594 -24.83 11.06 -6.21
CA ASN A 594 -24.53 12.21 -5.34
C ASN A 594 -23.65 11.81 -4.15
N ASP A 595 -23.90 10.64 -3.56
CA ASP A 595 -23.11 10.13 -2.44
C ASP A 595 -21.71 9.72 -2.90
N PHE A 596 -21.60 9.11 -4.08
CA PHE A 596 -20.33 8.83 -4.75
C PHE A 596 -19.52 10.10 -5.01
N GLN A 597 -20.15 11.14 -5.57
CA GLN A 597 -19.51 12.43 -5.82
C GLN A 597 -19.04 13.09 -4.51
N LYS A 598 -19.89 13.10 -3.49
CA LYS A 598 -19.55 13.62 -2.16
C LYS A 598 -18.35 12.86 -1.56
N TRP A 599 -18.37 11.53 -1.63
CA TRP A 599 -17.29 10.67 -1.15
C TRP A 599 -15.98 10.97 -1.89
N PHE A 600 -16.00 11.07 -3.22
CA PHE A 600 -14.79 11.32 -3.99
C PHE A 600 -14.18 12.68 -3.64
N TYR A 601 -15.01 13.73 -3.48
CA TYR A 601 -14.52 15.03 -3.01
C TYR A 601 -13.97 14.98 -1.58
N ALA A 602 -14.62 14.25 -0.67
CA ALA A 602 -14.12 14.05 0.69
C ALA A 602 -12.75 13.34 0.69
N LEU A 603 -12.60 12.29 -0.12
CA LEU A 603 -11.35 11.57 -0.30
C LEU A 603 -10.26 12.45 -0.93
N PHE A 604 -10.60 13.25 -1.95
CA PHE A 604 -9.69 14.23 -2.53
C PHE A 604 -9.15 15.19 -1.46
N PHE A 605 -10.02 15.79 -0.64
CA PHE A 605 -9.57 16.68 0.43
C PHE A 605 -8.83 15.96 1.55
N ARG A 606 -9.16 14.71 1.87
CA ARG A 606 -8.42 13.89 2.83
C ARG A 606 -6.99 13.62 2.37
N LEU A 607 -6.81 13.43 1.06
CA LEU A 607 -5.51 13.22 0.45
C LEU A 607 -4.77 14.55 0.23
N SER A 608 -5.40 15.60 -0.28
CA SER A 608 -4.73 16.88 -0.57
C SER A 608 -4.44 17.71 0.69
N LEU A 609 -5.30 17.58 1.71
CA LEU A 609 -5.25 18.30 2.98
C LEU A 609 -5.36 17.32 4.17
N PRO A 610 -4.40 16.39 4.37
CA PRO A 610 -4.36 15.54 5.57
C PRO A 610 -4.39 16.39 6.84
N TYR A 611 -5.01 15.91 7.91
CA TYR A 611 -5.18 16.63 9.20
C TYR A 611 -3.86 16.98 9.89
N ASN A 612 -3.92 17.94 10.83
CA ASN A 612 -2.81 18.19 11.75
C ASN A 612 -2.72 17.07 12.78
N ILE A 613 -1.52 16.58 13.05
CA ILE A 613 -1.23 15.53 14.02
C ILE A 613 -0.50 16.17 15.21
N ASN A 614 -0.88 15.74 16.42
CA ASN A 614 -0.08 16.03 17.60
C ASN A 614 1.15 15.11 17.63
N ILE A 615 2.28 15.62 17.15
CA ILE A 615 3.54 14.88 17.08
C ILE A 615 4.15 14.54 18.45
N LEU A 616 3.64 15.14 19.53
CA LEU A 616 4.09 14.82 20.90
C LEU A 616 3.48 13.51 21.43
N ASP A 617 2.36 13.04 20.87
CA ASP A 617 1.74 11.75 21.23
C ASP A 617 2.08 10.69 20.19
N VAL A 618 3.31 10.16 20.27
CA VAL A 618 3.89 9.21 19.30
C VAL A 618 2.97 8.01 19.05
N SER A 619 2.23 7.56 20.06
CA SER A 619 1.33 6.40 20.00
C SER A 619 0.06 6.62 19.16
N LYS A 620 -0.26 7.88 18.82
CA LYS A 620 -1.44 8.26 18.02
C LYS A 620 -1.10 8.85 16.66
N ILE A 621 0.17 8.82 16.27
CA ILE A 621 0.63 9.35 15.00
C ILE A 621 0.18 8.44 13.86
N ILE A 622 -0.79 8.90 13.08
CA ILE A 622 -1.35 8.21 11.91
C ILE A 622 -0.66 8.71 10.63
N PHE A 623 -0.02 7.82 9.86
CA PHE A 623 0.69 8.25 8.66
C PHE A 623 -0.28 8.53 7.50
N SER A 624 0.01 9.59 6.74
CA SER A 624 -0.69 9.93 5.49
C SER A 624 0.29 9.97 4.31
N PRO A 625 0.88 8.81 3.93
CA PRO A 625 2.00 8.74 2.99
C PRO A 625 1.58 8.97 1.54
N LEU A 626 0.29 8.94 1.23
CA LEU A 626 -0.21 8.98 -0.14
C LEU A 626 -0.19 10.39 -0.74
N ASN A 627 0.16 10.48 -2.01
CA ASN A 627 0.01 11.68 -2.84
C ASN A 627 -1.21 11.54 -3.77
N LEU A 628 -1.47 12.56 -4.61
CA LEU A 628 -2.68 12.60 -5.44
C LEU A 628 -2.69 11.59 -6.62
N THR A 629 -1.59 10.90 -6.91
CA THR A 629 -1.56 9.86 -7.97
C THR A 629 -2.51 8.70 -7.69
N ILE A 630 -2.82 8.43 -6.42
CA ILE A 630 -3.67 7.30 -6.05
C ILE A 630 -5.11 7.46 -6.55
N LEU A 631 -5.61 8.70 -6.68
CA LEU A 631 -6.95 8.97 -7.20
C LEU A 631 -7.11 8.51 -8.65
N PHE A 632 -6.07 8.62 -9.47
CA PHE A 632 -6.10 8.22 -10.88
C PHE A 632 -6.14 6.69 -11.03
N ARG A 633 -5.44 5.96 -10.15
CA ARG A 633 -5.51 4.50 -10.10
C ARG A 633 -6.83 4.00 -9.56
N LEU A 634 -7.38 4.69 -8.56
CA LEU A 634 -8.70 4.40 -8.01
C LEU A 634 -9.79 4.50 -9.09
N MET A 635 -9.71 5.47 -10.02
CA MET A 635 -10.68 5.57 -11.13
C MET A 635 -10.68 4.33 -12.05
N ASP A 636 -9.51 3.74 -12.32
CA ASP A 636 -9.39 2.49 -13.09
C ASP A 636 -10.08 1.33 -12.36
N GLN A 637 -9.86 1.22 -11.03
CA GLN A 637 -10.53 0.22 -10.21
C GLN A 637 -12.06 0.43 -10.14
N LEU A 638 -12.52 1.65 -9.91
CA LEU A 638 -13.95 1.98 -9.88
C LEU A 638 -14.63 1.63 -11.20
N ARG A 639 -13.95 1.83 -12.34
CA ARG A 639 -14.45 1.37 -13.64
C ARG A 639 -14.58 -0.15 -13.72
N SER A 640 -13.64 -0.91 -13.14
CA SER A 640 -13.71 -2.37 -13.06
C SER A 640 -14.89 -2.86 -12.21
N LEU A 641 -15.31 -2.04 -11.23
CA LEU A 641 -16.53 -2.21 -10.43
C LEU A 641 -17.79 -1.60 -11.09
N HIS A 642 -17.70 -1.26 -12.38
CA HIS A 642 -18.78 -0.77 -13.23
C HIS A 642 -19.29 0.65 -12.93
N TYR A 643 -18.60 1.44 -12.10
CA TYR A 643 -18.93 2.86 -11.96
C TYR A 643 -18.79 3.58 -13.31
N PRO A 644 -19.75 4.45 -13.70
CA PRO A 644 -19.70 5.12 -14.99
C PRO A 644 -18.53 6.07 -15.12
N SER A 645 -17.75 5.93 -16.19
CA SER A 645 -16.64 6.83 -16.53
C SER A 645 -17.02 8.33 -16.48
N HIS A 646 -18.24 8.69 -16.91
CA HIS A 646 -18.66 10.09 -16.94
C HIS A 646 -18.85 10.69 -15.54
N TRP A 647 -19.16 9.90 -14.51
CA TRP A 647 -19.19 10.39 -13.11
C TRP A 647 -17.79 10.80 -12.65
N MET A 648 -16.79 9.97 -12.93
CA MET A 648 -15.40 10.23 -12.55
C MET A 648 -14.79 11.38 -13.34
N SER A 649 -15.04 11.45 -14.65
CA SER A 649 -14.53 12.53 -15.50
C SER A 649 -15.06 13.90 -15.08
N GLU A 650 -16.35 13.99 -14.72
CA GLU A 650 -17.00 15.22 -14.26
C GLU A 650 -16.42 15.69 -12.92
N ILE A 651 -16.25 14.77 -11.97
CA ILE A 651 -15.62 15.05 -10.66
C ILE A 651 -14.20 15.56 -10.85
N LEU A 652 -13.39 14.90 -11.68
CA LEU A 652 -12.02 15.29 -11.96
C LEU A 652 -11.96 16.68 -12.60
N LEU A 653 -12.80 16.93 -13.59
CA LEU A 653 -12.88 18.24 -14.26
C LEU A 653 -13.31 19.33 -13.28
N ASN A 654 -14.27 19.07 -12.41
CA ASN A 654 -14.72 20.02 -11.39
C ASN A 654 -13.60 20.38 -10.41
N ILE A 655 -12.73 19.43 -10.04
CA ILE A 655 -11.55 19.69 -9.21
C ILE A 655 -10.55 20.56 -9.96
N ILE A 656 -10.27 20.25 -11.23
CA ILE A 656 -9.28 20.99 -12.04
C ILE A 656 -9.77 22.41 -12.36
N GLU A 657 -11.05 22.58 -12.67
CA GLU A 657 -11.65 23.86 -13.07
C GLU A 657 -12.20 24.68 -11.90
N ASN A 658 -11.96 24.25 -10.66
CA ASN A 658 -12.42 24.93 -9.45
C ASN A 658 -13.95 25.10 -9.37
N LYS A 659 -14.69 24.05 -9.73
CA LYS A 659 -16.16 23.98 -9.74
C LYS A 659 -16.73 23.04 -8.67
N VAL A 660 -15.92 22.62 -7.70
CA VAL A 660 -16.37 21.73 -6.63
C VAL A 660 -17.41 22.42 -5.75
N VAL A 661 -18.65 21.94 -5.82
CA VAL A 661 -19.76 22.34 -4.96
C VAL A 661 -20.22 21.11 -4.18
N THR A 662 -20.08 21.16 -2.86
CA THR A 662 -20.33 19.99 -2.00
C THR A 662 -20.67 20.41 -0.57
N ASP A 663 -21.21 19.47 0.19
CA ASP A 663 -21.49 19.56 1.63
C ASP A 663 -20.47 18.79 2.49
N CYS A 664 -19.45 18.15 1.90
CA CYS A 664 -18.32 17.63 2.67
C CYS A 664 -17.36 18.75 3.12
N ARG A 665 -16.44 18.43 4.03
CA ARG A 665 -15.38 19.36 4.46
C ARG A 665 -14.01 18.67 4.45
N PRO A 666 -12.92 19.42 4.24
CA PRO A 666 -11.58 18.92 4.53
C PRO A 666 -11.53 18.40 5.97
N PRO A 667 -10.86 17.26 6.23
CA PRO A 667 -10.78 16.73 7.59
C PRO A 667 -10.02 17.72 8.49
N ARG A 668 -10.39 17.79 9.77
CA ARG A 668 -9.74 18.70 10.74
C ARG A 668 -9.31 18.00 12.04
N ILE A 669 -9.63 16.72 12.18
CA ILE A 669 -9.37 15.90 13.37
C ILE A 669 -8.78 14.57 12.93
N SER A 670 -7.89 14.01 13.76
CA SER A 670 -7.29 12.68 13.61
C SER A 670 -7.66 11.82 14.83
N PRO A 671 -8.15 10.58 14.63
CA PRO A 671 -8.65 10.06 13.37
C PRO A 671 -9.98 10.72 12.95
N ASN A 672 -10.31 10.64 11.67
CA ASN A 672 -11.60 11.07 11.15
C ASN A 672 -12.67 10.02 11.48
N SER A 673 -13.66 10.41 12.29
CA SER A 673 -14.72 9.49 12.71
C SER A 673 -15.81 9.34 11.66
N VAL A 674 -16.55 8.23 11.75
CA VAL A 674 -17.79 8.03 10.97
C VAL A 674 -18.78 9.17 11.20
N SER A 675 -18.90 9.65 12.45
CA SER A 675 -19.79 10.76 12.79
C SER A 675 -19.37 12.08 12.16
N ALA A 676 -18.08 12.36 12.08
CA ALA A 676 -17.55 13.56 11.43
C ALA A 676 -17.83 13.55 9.91
N LEU A 677 -17.67 12.39 9.24
CA LEU A 677 -18.01 12.23 7.83
C LEU A 677 -19.50 12.40 7.53
N LYS A 678 -20.36 11.97 8.46
CA LYS A 678 -21.83 12.10 8.36
C LYS A 678 -22.34 13.47 8.81
N GLN A 679 -21.48 14.34 9.34
CA GLN A 679 -21.88 15.64 9.83
C GLN A 679 -22.51 16.47 8.69
N PRO A 680 -23.71 17.03 8.88
CA PRO A 680 -24.33 17.87 7.87
C PRO A 680 -23.61 19.22 7.82
N HIS A 681 -23.14 19.61 6.64
CA HIS A 681 -22.69 20.98 6.39
C HIS A 681 -23.54 21.63 5.30
N LYS A 682 -23.49 22.95 5.22
CA LYS A 682 -24.12 23.69 4.12
C LYS A 682 -23.34 23.43 2.83
N THR A 683 -24.05 23.11 1.76
CA THR A 683 -23.49 23.03 0.40
C THR A 683 -22.85 24.35 0.02
N ARG A 684 -21.61 24.31 -0.48
CA ARG A 684 -20.91 25.50 -0.97
C ARG A 684 -19.80 25.15 -1.94
N GLY A 685 -19.34 26.18 -2.67
CA GLY A 685 -18.13 26.09 -3.47
C GLY A 685 -16.90 25.97 -2.58
N LEU A 686 -16.05 24.98 -2.83
CA LEU A 686 -14.78 24.76 -2.14
C LEU A 686 -13.64 25.02 -3.14
N CYS A 687 -12.73 25.93 -2.79
CA CYS A 687 -11.61 26.26 -3.66
C CYS A 687 -10.64 25.08 -3.76
N THR A 688 -10.33 24.68 -4.99
CA THR A 688 -9.35 23.62 -5.31
C THR A 688 -8.13 24.14 -6.07
N ILE A 689 -8.07 25.45 -6.37
CA ILE A 689 -7.00 26.05 -7.17
C ILE A 689 -5.58 25.67 -6.71
N PRO A 690 -5.24 25.68 -5.40
CA PRO A 690 -3.90 25.30 -4.96
C PRO A 690 -3.43 23.93 -5.45
N PHE A 691 -4.34 23.00 -5.74
CA PHE A 691 -4.05 21.64 -6.21
C PHE A 691 -4.38 21.43 -7.70
N SER A 692 -5.04 22.39 -8.35
CA SER A 692 -5.62 22.23 -9.68
C SER A 692 -4.56 21.95 -10.76
N HIS A 693 -3.41 22.64 -10.69
CA HIS A 693 -2.31 22.44 -11.64
C HIS A 693 -1.68 21.05 -11.53
N GLU A 694 -1.52 20.52 -10.32
CA GLU A 694 -1.06 19.14 -10.11
C GLU A 694 -2.07 18.15 -10.67
N MET A 695 -3.36 18.30 -10.32
CA MET A 695 -4.42 17.43 -10.83
C MET A 695 -4.53 17.46 -12.36
N ALA A 696 -4.39 18.63 -13.00
CA ALA A 696 -4.37 18.76 -14.45
C ALA A 696 -3.17 18.04 -15.09
N THR A 697 -1.99 18.20 -14.49
CA THR A 697 -0.76 17.57 -14.95
C THR A 697 -0.85 16.05 -14.81
N LEU A 698 -1.26 15.55 -13.64
CA LEU A 698 -1.49 14.13 -13.40
C LEU A 698 -2.56 13.56 -14.34
N THR A 699 -3.63 14.31 -14.63
CA THR A 699 -4.63 13.89 -15.64
C THR A 699 -3.98 13.64 -17.00
N ARG A 700 -3.08 14.52 -17.45
CA ARG A 700 -2.34 14.30 -18.69
C ARG A 700 -1.43 13.07 -18.60
N LEU A 701 -0.70 12.92 -17.50
CA LEU A 701 0.25 11.81 -17.31
C LEU A 701 -0.44 10.44 -17.23
N PHE A 702 -1.64 10.39 -16.63
CA PHE A 702 -2.44 9.18 -16.48
C PHE A 702 -3.46 8.97 -17.60
N MET A 703 -3.64 9.91 -18.53
CA MET A 703 -4.68 9.86 -19.58
C MET A 703 -4.78 8.49 -20.27
N PRO A 704 -3.68 7.80 -20.65
CA PRO A 704 -3.80 6.51 -21.31
C PRO A 704 -4.34 5.38 -20.42
N LEU A 705 -4.26 5.53 -19.10
CA LEU A 705 -4.74 4.60 -18.09
C LEU A 705 -6.15 4.93 -17.59
N LEU A 706 -6.66 6.13 -17.90
CA LEU A 706 -7.99 6.53 -17.47
C LEU A 706 -9.07 5.83 -18.31
N PRO A 707 -10.23 5.52 -17.71
CA PRO A 707 -11.34 4.87 -18.41
C PRO A 707 -12.16 5.86 -19.28
N PHE A 708 -11.58 7.03 -19.58
CA PHE A 708 -12.15 8.12 -20.38
C PHE A 708 -11.01 9.04 -20.87
N ALA A 709 -11.25 9.72 -21.98
CA ALA A 709 -10.49 10.87 -22.43
C ALA A 709 -11.10 12.14 -21.84
N LEU A 710 -10.25 13.04 -21.36
CA LEU A 710 -10.67 14.34 -20.84
C LEU A 710 -9.97 15.46 -21.60
N THR A 711 -10.74 16.34 -22.22
CA THR A 711 -10.24 17.54 -22.91
C THR A 711 -10.68 18.79 -22.18
N SER A 712 -9.72 19.58 -21.72
CA SER A 712 -9.97 20.93 -21.21
C SER A 712 -8.75 21.80 -21.49
N SER A 713 -8.95 23.09 -21.70
CA SER A 713 -7.86 24.04 -21.99
C SER A 713 -6.90 24.22 -20.81
N VAL A 714 -7.32 23.83 -19.60
CA VAL A 714 -6.49 23.85 -18.39
C VAL A 714 -5.64 22.59 -18.21
N ILE A 715 -5.92 21.52 -18.98
CA ILE A 715 -5.08 20.31 -19.00
C ILE A 715 -3.90 20.55 -19.94
N PRO A 716 -2.65 20.54 -19.44
CA PRO A 716 -1.48 20.83 -20.25
C PRO A 716 -1.30 19.81 -21.38
N ALA A 717 -0.65 20.23 -22.47
CA ALA A 717 -0.19 19.30 -23.50
C ALA A 717 0.95 18.43 -22.95
N GLN A 718 1.06 17.18 -23.42
CA GLN A 718 2.14 16.29 -22.95
C GLN A 718 3.53 16.86 -23.22
N SER A 719 3.73 17.46 -24.40
CA SER A 719 4.98 18.10 -24.81
C SER A 719 5.35 19.34 -23.99
N ASP A 720 4.42 19.85 -23.18
CA ASP A 720 4.63 20.98 -22.28
C ASP A 720 5.05 20.55 -20.87
N ILE A 721 5.08 19.25 -20.55
CA ILE A 721 5.43 18.76 -19.20
C ILE A 721 6.91 18.42 -19.14
N PHE A 722 7.63 19.00 -18.18
CA PHE A 722 9.06 18.79 -17.95
C PHE A 722 9.34 18.48 -16.49
N ARG A 723 10.44 17.76 -16.23
CA ARG A 723 10.95 17.55 -14.87
C ARG A 723 11.75 18.78 -14.45
N TYR A 724 11.29 19.51 -13.45
CA TYR A 724 11.97 20.67 -12.89
C TYR A 724 12.68 20.31 -11.60
N THR A 725 13.81 20.96 -11.33
CA THR A 725 14.59 20.81 -10.09
C THR A 725 14.72 22.14 -9.37
N PHE A 726 14.30 22.16 -8.11
CA PHE A 726 14.31 23.32 -7.22
C PHE A 726 15.39 23.12 -6.15
N SER A 727 16.33 24.06 -6.04
CA SER A 727 17.38 24.04 -5.01
C SER A 727 16.85 24.67 -3.73
N LEU A 728 16.96 23.95 -2.61
CA LEU A 728 16.45 24.36 -1.30
C LEU A 728 17.57 24.31 -0.24
N PRO A 729 18.63 25.15 -0.37
CA PRO A 729 19.83 25.05 0.46
C PRO A 729 19.55 25.33 1.95
N SER A 730 18.55 26.15 2.26
CA SER A 730 18.17 26.53 3.63
C SER A 730 17.18 25.56 4.28
N PHE A 731 17.09 24.32 3.78
CA PHE A 731 16.26 23.28 4.36
C PHE A 731 16.64 22.98 5.82
N VAL A 732 15.63 22.87 6.69
CA VAL A 732 15.76 22.53 8.11
C VAL A 732 14.91 21.30 8.41
N ALA A 733 15.55 20.27 8.95
CA ALA A 733 14.89 19.09 9.47
C ALA A 733 14.65 19.26 10.98
N ASP A 734 13.58 19.96 11.35
CA ASP A 734 13.14 20.01 12.75
C ASP A 734 12.18 18.84 13.03
N GLN A 735 12.60 18.01 13.98
CA GLN A 735 11.88 16.85 14.53
C GLN A 735 11.65 15.69 13.54
N GLU A 736 12.28 14.58 13.87
CA GLU A 736 12.04 13.28 13.25
C GLU A 736 10.59 12.86 13.61
N TRP A 737 9.79 12.29 12.71
CA TRP A 737 8.47 11.67 12.99
C TRP A 737 7.21 12.56 12.83
N PRO A 738 6.26 12.16 11.97
CA PRO A 738 6.41 11.71 10.59
C PRO A 738 6.48 12.89 9.61
N THR A 739 7.42 12.88 8.69
CA THR A 739 7.70 14.07 7.88
C THR A 739 7.31 13.83 6.42
N ASN A 740 6.03 13.58 6.16
CA ASN A 740 5.54 13.55 4.79
C ASN A 740 5.57 14.97 4.24
N LEU A 741 6.33 15.16 3.16
CA LEU A 741 6.62 16.48 2.61
C LEU A 741 5.69 16.82 1.44
N ILE A 742 5.53 18.12 1.24
CA ILE A 742 4.85 18.70 0.09
C ILE A 742 5.61 19.94 -0.37
N LEU A 743 5.70 20.17 -1.68
CA LEU A 743 6.31 21.38 -2.23
C LEU A 743 5.24 22.44 -2.42
N VAL A 744 5.45 23.60 -1.82
CA VAL A 744 4.53 24.74 -1.89
C VAL A 744 5.21 25.87 -2.64
N PHE A 745 4.45 26.54 -3.52
CA PHE A 745 4.83 27.74 -4.24
C PHE A 745 3.90 28.88 -3.84
N TRP A 746 4.45 30.07 -3.64
CA TRP A 746 3.64 31.25 -3.33
C TRP A 746 4.21 32.53 -3.94
N SER A 747 3.31 33.45 -4.29
CA SER A 747 3.67 34.80 -4.75
C SER A 747 3.82 35.75 -3.55
N HIS A 748 4.95 36.44 -3.48
CA HIS A 748 5.22 37.47 -2.48
C HIS A 748 4.22 38.61 -2.56
N THR A 749 3.81 39.02 -3.77
CA THR A 749 2.84 40.11 -3.99
C THR A 749 1.53 39.88 -3.24
N TYR A 750 0.97 38.67 -3.32
CA TYR A 750 -0.26 38.34 -2.60
C TYR A 750 -0.01 38.07 -1.11
N PHE A 751 1.16 37.55 -0.77
CA PHE A 751 1.51 37.17 0.60
C PHE A 751 1.75 38.37 1.52
N GLU A 752 2.33 39.47 1.00
CA GLU A 752 2.60 40.69 1.77
C GLU A 752 1.33 41.31 2.40
N ALA A 753 0.17 41.12 1.76
CA ALA A 753 -1.12 41.63 2.24
C ALA A 753 -1.56 41.07 3.62
N PHE A 754 -0.88 40.04 4.13
CA PHE A 754 -1.19 39.47 5.44
C PHE A 754 -0.43 40.09 6.61
N GLY A 755 0.66 40.83 6.36
CA GLY A 755 1.52 41.40 7.41
C GLY A 755 2.08 40.36 8.39
N ASP A 756 2.62 40.80 9.52
CA ASP A 756 3.36 39.95 10.46
C ASP A 756 2.56 38.72 10.95
N PHE A 757 1.26 38.90 11.19
CA PHE A 757 0.38 37.79 11.58
C PHE A 757 0.35 36.69 10.52
N GLY A 758 0.26 37.08 9.24
CA GLY A 758 0.26 36.15 8.12
C GLY A 758 1.59 35.44 7.97
N TYR A 759 2.70 36.18 8.02
CA TYR A 759 4.05 35.63 7.96
C TYR A 759 4.27 34.58 9.05
N HIS A 760 3.92 34.90 10.29
CA HIS A 760 4.04 33.96 11.40
C HIS A 760 3.15 32.74 11.18
N SER A 761 1.86 32.93 10.87
CA SER A 761 0.91 31.83 10.68
C SER A 761 1.32 30.90 9.54
N PHE A 762 1.79 31.44 8.42
CA PHE A 762 2.21 30.67 7.25
C PHE A 762 3.43 29.81 7.56
N ALA A 763 4.37 30.32 8.36
CA ALA A 763 5.55 29.57 8.78
C ALA A 763 5.21 28.42 9.74
N VAL A 764 4.28 28.63 10.68
CA VAL A 764 3.95 27.64 11.71
C VAL A 764 2.86 26.65 11.30
N ASN A 765 1.94 27.05 10.43
CA ASN A 765 0.85 26.19 9.98
C ASN A 765 0.21 26.81 8.73
N ILE A 766 0.57 26.30 7.55
CA ILE A 766 -0.01 26.78 6.28
C ILE A 766 -1.45 26.28 6.04
N ARG A 767 -1.93 25.28 6.77
CA ARG A 767 -3.26 24.67 6.55
C ARG A 767 -4.43 25.69 6.51
N PRO A 768 -4.52 26.69 7.41
CA PRO A 768 -5.57 27.71 7.37
C PRO A 768 -5.63 28.52 6.07
N PHE A 769 -4.49 28.64 5.36
CA PHE A 769 -4.44 29.31 4.06
C PHE A 769 -4.94 28.39 2.94
N LEU A 770 -4.95 27.07 3.14
CA LEU A 770 -5.36 26.09 2.14
C LEU A 770 -6.80 25.62 2.31
N ASP A 771 -7.28 25.44 3.54
CA ASP A 771 -8.67 25.02 3.81
C ASP A 771 -9.63 26.17 3.45
N PRO A 772 -10.46 26.02 2.40
CA PRO A 772 -11.33 27.09 1.91
C PRO A 772 -12.45 27.47 2.87
N THR A 773 -12.61 26.73 3.96
CA THR A 773 -13.66 26.91 4.97
C THR A 773 -13.12 27.28 6.34
N TRP A 774 -11.80 27.38 6.51
CA TRP A 774 -11.17 27.66 7.80
C TRP A 774 -11.63 28.99 8.40
N GLY A 775 -11.62 30.06 7.60
CA GLY A 775 -12.04 31.40 8.02
C GLY A 775 -13.51 31.48 8.43
N ASP A 776 -14.36 30.63 7.86
CA ASP A 776 -15.79 30.64 8.13
C ASP A 776 -16.20 29.75 9.31
N GLU A 777 -15.48 28.65 9.52
CA GLU A 777 -15.90 27.58 10.42
C GLU A 777 -14.96 27.34 11.60
N MET A 778 -13.71 27.82 11.54
CA MET A 778 -12.68 27.57 12.57
C MET A 778 -12.15 28.86 13.20
N ASP A 779 -11.60 29.77 12.40
CA ASP A 779 -11.02 31.03 12.91
C ASP A 779 -11.24 32.18 11.91
N SER A 780 -12.12 33.10 12.31
CA SER A 780 -12.48 34.31 11.54
C SER A 780 -11.29 35.22 11.17
N LYS A 781 -10.11 35.08 11.80
CA LYS A 781 -8.90 35.80 11.39
C LYS A 781 -8.41 35.40 10.00
N PHE A 782 -8.73 34.19 9.54
CA PHE A 782 -8.41 33.68 8.21
C PHE A 782 -9.54 33.94 7.19
N LYS A 783 -10.51 34.79 7.53
CA LYS A 783 -11.62 35.16 6.66
C LYS A 783 -11.31 36.43 5.86
N GLY A 784 -11.83 36.51 4.65
CA GLY A 784 -11.86 37.73 3.85
C GLY A 784 -11.24 37.56 2.47
N SER A 785 -11.52 38.53 1.59
CA SER A 785 -11.16 38.50 0.16
C SER A 785 -9.67 38.34 -0.10
N LYS A 786 -8.79 38.77 0.82
CA LYS A 786 -7.33 38.57 0.70
C LYS A 786 -6.92 37.10 0.76
N PHE A 787 -7.57 36.28 1.59
CA PHE A 787 -7.30 34.84 1.66
C PHE A 787 -7.83 34.12 0.42
N ASP A 788 -9.01 34.52 -0.08
CA ASP A 788 -9.54 34.02 -1.36
C ASP A 788 -8.61 34.39 -2.53
N ALA A 789 -8.14 35.64 -2.59
CA ALA A 789 -7.22 36.10 -3.63
C ALA A 789 -5.89 35.34 -3.60
N PHE A 790 -5.32 35.10 -2.41
CA PHE A 790 -4.09 34.32 -2.25
C PHE A 790 -4.29 32.86 -2.69
N ARG A 791 -5.36 32.18 -2.24
CA ARG A 791 -5.68 30.81 -2.70
C ARG A 791 -5.87 30.72 -4.21
N ASN A 792 -6.50 31.73 -4.82
CA ASN A 792 -6.85 31.69 -6.23
C ASN A 792 -5.70 32.08 -7.17
N ASN A 793 -4.72 32.86 -6.71
CA ASN A 793 -3.71 33.46 -7.60
C ASN A 793 -2.27 33.35 -7.10
N GLY A 794 -2.05 33.17 -5.80
CA GLY A 794 -0.73 33.30 -5.18
C GLY A 794 -0.27 32.07 -4.42
N LEU A 795 -0.94 30.92 -4.55
CA LEU A 795 -0.61 29.71 -3.81
C LEU A 795 -0.84 28.45 -4.67
N ILE A 796 0.20 27.62 -4.79
CA ILE A 796 0.19 26.34 -5.51
C ILE A 796 0.87 25.28 -4.65
N VAL A 797 0.35 24.05 -4.68
CA VAL A 797 0.81 22.93 -3.88
C VAL A 797 1.05 21.72 -4.78
N TRP A 798 2.14 20.99 -4.53
CA TRP A 798 2.56 19.83 -5.31
C TRP A 798 2.94 18.67 -4.38
N SER A 799 2.19 17.58 -4.44
CA SER A 799 2.37 16.38 -3.62
C SER A 799 3.25 15.29 -4.24
N THR A 800 3.37 15.30 -5.56
CA THR A 800 4.20 14.38 -6.35
C THR A 800 5.62 14.92 -6.50
N VAL A 801 6.39 14.79 -5.42
CA VAL A 801 7.73 15.37 -5.30
C VAL A 801 8.73 14.29 -4.95
N GLU A 802 9.84 14.26 -5.69
CA GLU A 802 11.06 13.56 -5.29
C GLU A 802 11.91 14.51 -4.46
N TRP A 803 12.43 14.04 -3.32
CA TRP A 803 13.28 14.83 -2.45
C TRP A 803 14.63 14.17 -2.27
N ASP A 804 15.67 14.90 -2.65
CA ASP A 804 17.07 14.51 -2.47
C ASP A 804 17.63 15.26 -1.26
N ILE A 805 17.71 14.56 -0.11
CA ILE A 805 18.14 15.17 1.16
C ILE A 805 19.61 15.65 1.08
N GLU A 806 20.47 14.90 0.38
CA GLU A 806 21.90 15.20 0.29
C GLU A 806 22.16 16.39 -0.64
N ALA A 807 21.56 16.38 -1.83
CA ALA A 807 21.64 17.50 -2.76
C ALA A 807 20.82 18.71 -2.31
N ARG A 808 19.87 18.52 -1.39
CA ARG A 808 18.84 19.50 -1.00
C ARG A 808 18.03 19.99 -2.19
N GLU A 809 17.58 19.04 -3.01
CA GLU A 809 16.86 19.31 -4.25
C GLU A 809 15.50 18.62 -4.29
N ALA A 810 14.47 19.40 -4.60
CA ALA A 810 13.14 18.88 -4.88
C ALA A 810 12.93 18.78 -6.39
N ARG A 811 12.38 17.66 -6.87
CA ARG A 811 12.11 17.43 -8.30
C ARG A 811 10.63 17.10 -8.51
N ALA A 812 10.03 17.70 -9.53
CA ALA A 812 8.61 17.51 -9.86
C ALA A 812 8.37 17.65 -11.37
N TRP A 813 7.40 16.89 -11.90
CA TRP A 813 6.93 17.04 -13.28
C TRP A 813 5.89 18.14 -13.36
N MET A 814 6.18 19.23 -14.06
CA MET A 814 5.32 20.42 -14.11
C MET A 814 5.19 20.96 -15.55
N PRO A 815 4.09 21.65 -15.88
CA PRO A 815 3.92 22.31 -17.19
C PRO A 815 4.87 23.50 -17.33
N SER A 816 5.51 23.65 -18.49
CA SER A 816 6.45 24.75 -18.70
C SER A 816 5.76 26.09 -18.76
N ALA A 817 4.54 26.16 -19.31
CA ALA A 817 3.74 27.39 -19.25
C ALA A 817 3.51 27.91 -17.82
N LEU A 818 3.36 27.01 -16.83
CA LEU A 818 3.20 27.40 -15.43
C LEU A 818 4.50 27.90 -14.82
N VAL A 819 5.59 27.14 -15.00
CA VAL A 819 6.89 27.50 -14.42
C VAL A 819 7.45 28.76 -15.07
N ASP A 820 7.35 28.91 -16.38
CA ASP A 820 7.82 30.09 -17.12
C ASP A 820 7.05 31.35 -16.69
N LYS A 821 5.74 31.22 -16.37
CA LYS A 821 4.96 32.31 -15.76
C LYS A 821 5.55 32.72 -14.41
N MET A 822 5.80 31.77 -13.50
CA MET A 822 6.37 32.05 -12.18
C MET A 822 7.76 32.69 -12.27
N ILE A 823 8.61 32.23 -13.20
CA ILE A 823 9.93 32.81 -13.46
C ILE A 823 9.79 34.26 -13.95
N LYS A 824 8.87 34.51 -14.89
CA LYS A 824 8.65 35.85 -15.48
C LYS A 824 8.11 36.86 -14.47
N GLU A 825 7.28 36.43 -13.53
CA GLU A 825 6.72 37.30 -12.49
C GLU A 825 7.76 37.66 -11.41
N VAL A 826 8.85 36.87 -11.29
CA VAL A 826 10.01 37.08 -10.40
C VAL A 826 9.69 37.22 -8.90
N ASP A 827 8.42 37.05 -8.52
CA ASP A 827 7.90 37.20 -7.16
C ASP A 827 7.48 35.86 -6.53
N TRP A 828 7.74 34.73 -7.20
CA TRP A 828 7.40 33.40 -6.71
C TRP A 828 8.54 32.75 -5.94
N ALA A 829 8.21 32.30 -4.74
CA ALA A 829 9.04 31.49 -3.87
C ALA A 829 8.52 30.06 -3.78
N CYS A 830 9.39 29.14 -3.37
CA CYS A 830 9.05 27.74 -3.13
C CYS A 830 9.73 27.18 -1.88
N GLY A 831 9.12 26.18 -1.25
CA GLY A 831 9.70 25.51 -0.10
C GLY A 831 8.93 24.26 0.30
N LEU A 832 9.61 23.38 1.04
CA LEU A 832 9.01 22.16 1.57
C LEU A 832 8.24 22.44 2.86
N PHE A 833 7.07 21.83 2.95
CA PHE A 833 6.24 21.84 4.15
C PHE A 833 5.96 20.41 4.60
N ARG A 834 5.84 20.25 5.91
CA ARG A 834 5.27 19.05 6.53
C ARG A 834 3.79 18.96 6.20
N THR A 835 3.24 17.76 6.04
CA THR A 835 1.79 17.55 5.83
C THR A 835 1.08 17.02 7.07
N ASP A 836 1.84 16.59 8.07
CA ASP A 836 1.35 16.18 9.39
C ASP A 836 1.19 17.38 10.33
N THR A 837 2.08 18.38 10.30
CA THR A 837 1.93 19.61 11.10
C THR A 837 1.64 20.86 10.28
N TRP A 838 1.88 20.83 8.96
CA TRP A 838 1.79 22.00 8.08
C TRP A 838 2.79 23.11 8.38
N GLU A 839 3.86 22.78 9.09
CA GLU A 839 5.01 23.66 9.36
C GLU A 839 5.99 23.68 8.18
N ARG A 840 6.71 24.80 8.02
CA ARG A 840 7.80 24.93 7.05
C ARG A 840 9.01 24.07 7.42
N CYS A 841 9.74 23.58 6.42
CA CYS A 841 11.01 22.86 6.58
C CYS A 841 12.21 23.66 6.03
N TRP A 842 12.21 24.98 6.13
CA TRP A 842 13.24 25.84 5.53
C TRP A 842 13.37 27.13 6.32
N GLU A 843 14.58 27.66 6.51
CA GLU A 843 14.84 28.99 7.08
C GLU A 843 14.53 30.12 6.11
N PHE A 844 15.02 29.96 4.88
CA PHE A 844 14.77 30.87 3.78
C PHE A 844 14.16 30.08 2.61
N PRO A 845 13.16 30.63 1.93
CA PRO A 845 12.55 29.93 0.81
C PRO A 845 13.52 29.89 -0.38
N GLY A 846 13.36 28.89 -1.24
CA GLY A 846 13.97 28.91 -2.57
C GLY A 846 13.21 29.86 -3.49
N MET A 847 13.88 30.42 -4.49
CA MET A 847 13.24 31.26 -5.49
C MET A 847 12.98 30.48 -6.77
N VAL A 848 11.79 30.64 -7.36
CA VAL A 848 11.42 29.86 -8.56
C VAL A 848 12.24 30.27 -9.79
N PHE A 849 12.73 31.50 -9.86
CA PHE A 849 13.57 31.95 -10.99
C PHE A 849 14.90 31.18 -11.11
N ASP A 850 15.36 30.52 -10.04
CA ASP A 850 16.58 29.68 -10.02
C ASP A 850 16.31 28.21 -10.41
N VAL A 851 15.08 27.88 -10.80
CA VAL A 851 14.70 26.50 -11.15
C VAL A 851 15.44 26.02 -12.39
N ARG A 852 15.84 24.74 -12.37
CA ARG A 852 16.43 24.08 -13.54
C ARG A 852 15.41 23.23 -14.27
N LYS A 853 15.24 23.49 -15.57
CA LYS A 853 14.42 22.69 -16.48
C LYS A 853 15.20 21.46 -16.94
N GLY A 854 14.66 20.28 -16.68
CA GLY A 854 15.22 18.99 -17.08
C GLY A 854 14.54 18.42 -18.32
N GLU A 855 14.43 17.09 -18.34
CA GLU A 855 13.85 16.36 -19.47
C GLU A 855 12.34 16.60 -19.65
N ALA A 856 11.88 16.49 -20.89
CA ALA A 856 10.46 16.51 -21.24
C ALA A 856 9.82 15.13 -20.99
N TRP A 857 8.53 15.11 -20.65
CA TRP A 857 7.80 13.86 -20.51
C TRP A 857 7.62 13.19 -21.87
N LYS A 858 8.10 11.95 -21.99
CA LYS A 858 7.92 11.08 -23.15
C LYS A 858 7.42 9.70 -22.69
N ASP A 859 6.69 9.03 -23.58
CA ASP A 859 6.11 7.71 -23.29
C ASP A 859 7.10 6.57 -23.45
N ASP A 860 8.23 6.85 -24.10
CA ASP A 860 9.31 5.90 -24.27
C ASP A 860 10.14 5.80 -22.99
N ILE A 861 10.37 4.56 -22.56
CA ILE A 861 11.29 4.21 -21.48
C ILE A 861 12.68 4.11 -22.12
N THR A 862 13.29 5.25 -22.43
CA THR A 862 14.62 5.31 -23.06
C THR A 862 15.61 6.16 -22.26
N SER A 863 15.34 6.43 -20.98
CA SER A 863 16.36 7.08 -20.15
C SER A 863 17.55 6.13 -20.02
N ALA A 864 18.77 6.67 -19.99
CA ALA A 864 19.99 5.86 -19.89
C ALA A 864 20.01 4.93 -18.65
N ALA A 865 19.26 5.29 -17.60
CA ALA A 865 19.05 4.48 -16.40
C ALA A 865 18.08 3.31 -16.63
N ASP A 866 17.00 3.51 -17.38
CA ASP A 866 16.04 2.44 -17.70
C ASP A 866 16.59 1.46 -18.75
N GLN A 867 17.41 1.96 -19.68
CA GLN A 867 18.08 1.13 -20.70
C GLN A 867 19.09 0.17 -20.06
N GLN A 868 19.76 0.56 -18.96
CA GLN A 868 20.62 -0.34 -18.18
C GLN A 868 19.85 -1.53 -17.58
N VAL A 869 18.61 -1.33 -17.13
CA VAL A 869 17.78 -2.42 -16.57
C VAL A 869 17.30 -3.37 -17.67
N VAL A 870 16.90 -2.81 -18.83
CA VAL A 870 16.49 -3.61 -20.01
C VAL A 870 17.67 -4.39 -20.59
N ASP A 871 18.85 -3.79 -20.66
CA ASP A 871 20.05 -4.43 -21.19
C ASP A 871 20.61 -5.48 -20.20
N PHE A 872 20.50 -5.24 -18.89
CA PHE A 872 20.79 -6.24 -17.85
C PHE A 872 19.83 -7.43 -17.92
N ALA A 873 18.54 -7.19 -18.14
CA ALA A 873 17.53 -8.24 -18.31
C ALA A 873 17.82 -9.12 -19.54
N LYS A 874 18.29 -8.53 -20.65
CA LYS A 874 18.70 -9.27 -21.86
C LYS A 874 19.96 -10.11 -21.62
N GLN A 875 20.96 -9.57 -20.93
CA GLN A 875 22.20 -10.30 -20.62
C GLN A 875 21.98 -11.49 -19.67
N VAL A 876 21.03 -11.41 -18.74
CA VAL A 876 20.71 -12.52 -17.83
C VAL A 876 19.91 -13.62 -18.54
N LEU A 877 19.03 -13.27 -19.49
CA LEU A 877 18.27 -14.24 -20.28
C LEU A 877 19.13 -15.02 -21.29
N ASP A 878 20.18 -14.40 -21.83
CA ASP A 878 21.14 -15.07 -22.74
C ASP A 878 22.13 -16.00 -22.02
N LEU A 879 22.08 -16.07 -20.67
CA LEU A 879 22.89 -16.99 -19.85
C LEU A 879 22.12 -18.23 -19.37
N GLU A 880 20.79 -18.27 -19.57
CA GLU A 880 19.93 -19.44 -19.27
C GLU A 880 19.54 -20.27 -20.52
N SER A 881 20.15 -19.97 -21.68
CA SER A 881 20.18 -20.86 -22.87
C SER A 881 21.49 -21.62 -22.94
#